data_AF-A0A957QTC8-F1
#
_entry.id   AF-A0A957QTC8-F1
#
_cell.length_a   1.000
_cell.length_b   1.000
_cell.length_c   1.000
_cell.angle_alpha   90.00
_cell.angle_beta   90.00
_cell.angle_gamma   90.00
#
_symmetry.space_group_name_H-M   'P 1'
#
loop_
_entity.id
_entity.type
_entity.pdbx_description
1 polymer ?
#
loop_
_entity_poly.entity_id
_entity_poly.type
_entity_poly.pdbx_seq_one_letter_code
_entity_poly.pdbx_strand_id
1 'polypeptide(L)'
;MWSRNSGVLWVGLLVLAVALFAGWMLATPVAAQDTPEPAAGAVAAANIQPETCVTCHSGAGDNHQAFYDSLYQDGVIQISDLAYAYTAPDTTVVTFQATKNGAPFNAGKATSLNIYFAPYADGSFAFDPALERLSLKGDLSYDGAGGVTSTLVNAEVPDLTGETGVIIVFGADEQVGSLPARVRLVKYPFAALLQMGDGVDYVSPANDDGCTKCHTDPYLKHGYIYAQVDGDPATDFVTCKACHLDNGEGGHFEWQLLVDDPALAAAFLAGEVELTPEQQEQYAYRTTLMNDVHMSHAMEFPYPQSMANCVTCHAGKLDTTLADENFTIETCKSCHPMTGSEEAGTAELALVNIIPADSHDKVDINVDECTECHEVGMKAPGLSEIHTGYNSVIYAAPDQKFSDIISVTIDSAAFDGTMLTIGFSAAASEPLEGLDPASITPTVMVGLYGWDTKDFIIGAHERLADDNGDGVIDRNDMRALEYAIGEEHPRFTLGSAEGGAWEVTADLSTWTDLIADGTVKRVEIAVMPELFDADGVQLALNAPSRTFDLGANNFVDDFYSPIAKVDDGCNNCHEALATTFHSPDRGGNLVVCRMCHITKSGGSHLELQSRSLDSYAHAIHSFQAFDIGDIDFADPVQAMHYEHHVEFPYPTHGPNCESCHVEGTYNMPSQLSSLPGIQSATSTITGWDRAIPDMPSVVVGPGARACGGCHVAELINEDNAAELIPLKIHMENGGYSVEAGEQPLDTLDAVIQQIMGFFQ
;
A
#
# COMPACT_ATOMS: atom_id res chain seq x y z
N MET A 1 -21.90 -12.82 6.38
CA MET A 1 -22.58 -12.44 7.66
C MET A 1 -22.08 -11.07 8.12
N TRP A 2 -22.58 -9.98 7.53
CA TRP A 2 -22.23 -8.60 7.91
C TRP A 2 -23.46 -7.90 8.45
N SER A 3 -23.38 -7.38 9.68
CA SER A 3 -24.56 -6.91 10.41
C SER A 3 -24.88 -5.45 10.12
N ARG A 4 -26.00 -5.25 9.42
CA ARG A 4 -26.84 -4.04 9.52
C ARG A 4 -27.23 -3.85 10.99
N ASN A 5 -26.61 -2.91 11.70
CA ASN A 5 -27.18 -2.27 12.90
C ASN A 5 -26.32 -1.10 13.38
N SER A 6 -26.55 0.08 12.81
CA SER A 6 -26.10 1.37 13.38
C SER A 6 -27.15 2.47 13.16
N GLY A 7 -28.43 2.13 13.34
CA GLY A 7 -29.56 3.03 13.07
C GLY A 7 -30.46 3.28 14.27
N VAL A 8 -29.97 3.79 15.40
CA VAL A 8 -30.87 4.23 16.52
C VAL A 8 -30.43 5.51 17.28
N LEU A 9 -29.29 6.15 16.99
CA LEU A 9 -28.79 7.27 17.83
C LEU A 9 -28.97 8.69 17.27
N TRP A 10 -29.90 8.93 16.33
CA TRP A 10 -30.03 10.22 15.61
C TRP A 10 -31.33 11.04 15.83
N VAL A 11 -32.13 10.76 16.87
CA VAL A 11 -33.40 11.51 17.10
C VAL A 11 -33.23 12.74 18.03
N GLY A 12 -32.07 12.96 18.64
CA GLY A 12 -31.86 14.05 19.60
C GLY A 12 -31.53 15.44 19.02
N LEU A 13 -31.02 15.52 17.78
CA LEU A 13 -30.41 16.75 17.23
C LEU A 13 -31.32 17.54 16.26
N LEU A 14 -32.48 17.00 15.88
CA LEU A 14 -33.34 17.56 14.83
C LEU A 14 -34.21 18.76 15.26
N VAL A 15 -34.26 19.12 16.55
CA VAL A 15 -35.19 20.16 17.05
C VAL A 15 -34.58 21.57 17.10
N LEU A 16 -33.26 21.72 16.94
CA LEU A 16 -32.61 23.05 16.95
C LEU A 16 -32.42 23.70 15.57
N ALA A 17 -32.51 22.95 14.46
CA ALA A 17 -32.28 23.49 13.11
C ALA A 17 -33.49 24.24 12.51
N VAL A 18 -34.71 24.00 13.02
CA VAL A 18 -35.95 24.56 12.44
C VAL A 18 -36.17 26.04 12.79
N ALA A 19 -35.44 26.60 13.77
CA ALA A 19 -35.60 28.00 14.17
C ALA A 19 -34.74 29.01 13.37
N LEU A 20 -33.76 28.55 12.57
CA LEU A 20 -32.82 29.43 11.86
C LEU A 20 -33.14 29.65 10.37
N PHE A 21 -34.06 28.89 9.77
CA PHE A 21 -34.35 28.95 8.33
C PHE A 21 -35.55 29.81 7.91
N ALA A 22 -36.29 30.43 8.83
CA ALA A 22 -37.51 31.18 8.50
C ALA A 22 -37.30 32.65 8.04
N GLY A 23 -36.05 33.09 7.83
CA GLY A 23 -35.73 34.51 7.61
C GLY A 23 -35.55 34.96 6.15
N TRP A 24 -35.37 34.07 5.18
CA TRP A 24 -34.92 34.44 3.83
C TRP A 24 -35.80 33.86 2.74
N MET A 25 -36.99 34.43 2.53
CA MET A 25 -37.75 34.22 1.30
C MET A 25 -38.54 35.48 0.94
N LEU A 26 -37.91 36.45 0.26
CA LEU A 26 -38.58 37.38 -0.65
C LEU A 26 -37.56 37.95 -1.66
N ALA A 27 -37.41 37.30 -2.81
CA ALA A 27 -36.88 37.92 -4.03
C ALA A 27 -37.71 37.47 -5.24
N THR A 28 -38.17 38.44 -6.02
CA THR A 28 -39.06 38.32 -7.19
C THR A 28 -38.33 37.78 -8.43
N PRO A 29 -39.03 37.14 -9.38
CA PRO A 29 -38.40 36.58 -10.59
C PRO A 29 -38.01 37.69 -11.59
N VAL A 30 -36.78 37.63 -12.10
CA VAL A 30 -36.32 38.42 -13.26
C VAL A 30 -36.37 37.51 -14.50
N ALA A 31 -36.92 38.05 -15.58
CA ALA A 31 -37.13 37.38 -16.85
C ALA A 31 -35.81 37.09 -17.59
N ALA A 32 -35.79 35.95 -18.29
CA ALA A 32 -34.72 35.54 -19.19
C ALA A 32 -34.54 36.54 -20.36
N GLN A 33 -33.30 36.94 -20.59
CA GLN A 33 -32.85 37.55 -21.85
C GLN A 33 -31.77 36.65 -22.45
N ASP A 34 -31.96 36.29 -23.71
CA ASP A 34 -30.99 35.58 -24.54
C ASP A 34 -29.67 36.34 -24.56
N THR A 35 -28.58 35.68 -24.15
CA THR A 35 -27.21 36.17 -24.27
C THR A 35 -26.56 35.53 -25.51
N PRO A 36 -25.73 36.28 -26.26
CA PRO A 36 -25.02 35.72 -27.41
C PRO A 36 -23.86 34.84 -26.95
N GLU A 37 -23.55 33.82 -27.76
CA GLU A 37 -22.39 32.94 -27.66
C GLU A 37 -21.10 33.72 -27.28
N PRO A 38 -20.36 33.32 -26.23
CA PRO A 38 -19.08 33.93 -25.93
C PRO A 38 -18.01 33.40 -26.89
N ALA A 39 -17.23 34.31 -27.44
CA ALA A 39 -16.01 33.99 -28.18
C ALA A 39 -14.98 33.37 -27.22
N ALA A 40 -14.26 32.34 -27.70
CA ALA A 40 -13.12 31.77 -27.02
C ALA A 40 -12.05 32.85 -26.74
N GLY A 41 -11.83 33.14 -25.46
CA GLY A 41 -10.84 34.11 -25.02
C GLY A 41 -10.78 34.15 -23.50
N ALA A 42 -9.61 33.80 -22.96
CA ALA A 42 -9.10 33.99 -21.60
C ALA A 42 -10.16 33.98 -20.49
N VAL A 43 -10.11 32.94 -19.63
CA VAL A 43 -10.82 32.93 -18.34
C VAL A 43 -10.61 34.30 -17.69
N ALA A 44 -11.69 35.07 -17.56
CA ALA A 44 -11.62 36.39 -16.94
C ALA A 44 -11.16 36.15 -15.51
N ALA A 45 -9.87 36.43 -15.23
CA ALA A 45 -9.23 36.11 -13.98
C ALA A 45 -10.06 36.67 -12.82
N ALA A 46 -10.75 35.78 -12.10
CA ALA A 46 -11.18 36.10 -10.75
C ALA A 46 -9.93 36.54 -9.98
N ASN A 47 -10.08 37.40 -8.98
CA ASN A 47 -8.96 37.79 -8.14
C ASN A 47 -8.61 36.62 -7.20
N ILE A 48 -8.01 35.55 -7.73
CA ILE A 48 -7.69 34.33 -6.98
C ILE A 48 -6.70 34.71 -5.88
N GLN A 49 -7.05 34.31 -4.65
CA GLN A 49 -6.21 34.56 -3.49
C GLN A 49 -5.37 33.34 -3.15
N PRO A 50 -4.22 33.53 -2.49
CA PRO A 50 -3.53 32.48 -1.77
C PRO A 50 -4.43 31.58 -0.93
N GLU A 51 -4.14 30.29 -0.97
CA GLU A 51 -4.74 29.30 -0.11
C GLU A 51 -4.28 29.48 1.34
N THR A 52 -5.24 29.32 2.25
CA THR A 52 -5.07 29.52 3.69
C THR A 52 -5.08 28.21 4.48
N CYS A 53 -5.15 27.06 3.80
CA CYS A 53 -5.15 25.73 4.41
C CYS A 53 -3.99 25.55 5.39
N VAL A 54 -2.76 25.93 5.01
CA VAL A 54 -1.58 25.87 5.90
C VAL A 54 -1.71 26.76 7.15
N THR A 55 -2.52 27.83 7.11
CA THR A 55 -2.73 28.69 8.29
C THR A 55 -3.68 28.04 9.29
N CYS A 56 -4.73 27.37 8.81
CA CYS A 56 -5.72 26.72 9.65
C CYS A 56 -5.31 25.30 10.08
N HIS A 57 -4.48 24.63 9.28
CA HIS A 57 -4.13 23.20 9.40
C HIS A 57 -2.62 22.97 9.38
N SER A 58 -1.80 23.91 9.88
CA SER A 58 -0.33 23.81 9.87
C SER A 58 0.24 22.55 10.53
N GLY A 59 -0.46 21.97 11.51
CA GLY A 59 -0.06 20.76 12.22
C GLY A 59 -0.98 19.56 11.98
N ALA A 60 -1.73 19.54 10.88
CA ALA A 60 -2.67 18.44 10.61
C ALA A 60 -1.95 17.08 10.53
N GLY A 61 -0.80 17.03 9.85
CA GLY A 61 0.02 15.83 9.75
C GLY A 61 0.57 15.42 11.12
N ASP A 62 1.04 16.37 11.94
CA ASP A 62 1.50 16.06 13.31
C ASP A 62 0.37 15.49 14.17
N ASN A 63 -0.86 15.98 14.01
CA ASN A 63 -2.01 15.44 14.74
C ASN A 63 -2.40 14.04 14.25
N HIS A 64 -2.25 13.75 12.95
CA HIS A 64 -2.46 12.42 12.39
C HIS A 64 -1.43 11.42 12.96
N GLN A 65 -0.15 11.78 12.90
CA GLN A 65 0.92 10.96 13.48
C GLN A 65 0.71 10.77 14.98
N ALA A 66 0.42 11.84 15.74
CA ALA A 66 0.16 11.72 17.17
C ALA A 66 -1.08 10.88 17.52
N PHE A 67 -2.10 10.85 16.64
CA PHE A 67 -3.22 9.93 16.80
C PHE A 67 -2.76 8.49 16.59
N TYR A 68 -2.00 8.22 15.52
CA TYR A 68 -1.41 6.91 15.25
C TYR A 68 -0.52 6.43 16.40
N ASP A 69 0.40 7.26 16.89
CA ASP A 69 1.30 6.95 18.03
C ASP A 69 0.53 6.72 19.35
N SER A 70 -0.73 7.16 19.41
CA SER A 70 -1.61 6.88 20.56
C SER A 70 -2.25 5.49 20.50
N LEU A 71 -2.26 4.86 19.33
CA LEU A 71 -2.72 3.49 19.11
C LEU A 71 -1.58 2.52 19.41
N TYR A 72 -1.96 1.26 19.67
CA TYR A 72 -1.03 0.12 19.66
C TYR A 72 0.19 0.26 20.59
N GLN A 73 0.04 0.99 21.70
CA GLN A 73 1.13 1.24 22.64
C GLN A 73 1.51 -0.04 23.37
N ASP A 74 2.65 -0.59 22.96
CA ASP A 74 3.24 -1.79 23.54
C ASP A 74 3.70 -1.56 25.00
N GLY A 75 3.68 -2.62 25.80
CA GLY A 75 4.20 -2.63 27.17
C GLY A 75 3.44 -1.77 28.19
N VAL A 76 2.39 -1.04 27.79
CA VAL A 76 1.60 -0.21 28.72
C VAL A 76 0.79 -1.07 29.68
N ILE A 77 0.14 -2.12 29.18
CA ILE A 77 -0.50 -3.15 30.00
C ILE A 77 0.41 -4.37 29.99
N GLN A 78 0.84 -4.80 31.17
CA GLN A 78 1.71 -5.98 31.33
C GLN A 78 0.99 -7.04 32.14
N ILE A 79 1.09 -8.29 31.69
CA ILE A 79 0.58 -9.46 32.38
C ILE A 79 1.78 -10.27 32.89
N SER A 80 1.75 -10.66 34.16
CA SER A 80 2.81 -11.43 34.81
C SER A 80 2.21 -12.46 35.77
N ASP A 81 3.04 -13.32 36.37
CA ASP A 81 2.62 -14.35 37.32
C ASP A 81 1.44 -15.22 36.82
N LEU A 82 1.41 -15.48 35.51
CA LEU A 82 0.38 -16.32 34.89
C LEU A 82 0.52 -17.76 35.42
N ALA A 83 -0.56 -18.31 35.95
CA ALA A 83 -0.60 -19.65 36.52
C ALA A 83 -1.94 -20.34 36.24
N TYR A 84 -1.91 -21.66 36.21
CA TYR A 84 -3.06 -22.54 36.01
C TYR A 84 -3.23 -23.50 37.18
N ALA A 85 -4.47 -23.78 37.55
CA ALA A 85 -4.83 -24.83 38.48
C ALA A 85 -6.15 -25.49 38.08
N TYR A 86 -6.26 -26.78 38.37
CA TYR A 86 -7.49 -27.55 38.23
C TYR A 86 -7.98 -28.07 39.57
N THR A 87 -9.28 -28.00 39.81
CA THR A 87 -9.95 -28.61 40.96
C THR A 87 -11.05 -29.54 40.45
N ALA A 88 -10.90 -30.83 40.77
CA ALA A 88 -11.89 -31.83 40.40
C ALA A 88 -13.28 -31.51 41.01
N PRO A 89 -14.38 -31.80 40.28
CA PRO A 89 -14.38 -32.58 39.04
C PRO A 89 -14.21 -31.78 37.76
N ASP A 90 -14.34 -30.46 37.76
CA ASP A 90 -14.60 -29.67 36.53
C ASP A 90 -14.25 -28.17 36.62
N THR A 91 -13.43 -27.77 37.60
CA THR A 91 -13.12 -26.35 37.83
C THR A 91 -11.70 -26.00 37.41
N THR A 92 -11.58 -25.22 36.34
CA THR A 92 -10.33 -24.61 35.89
C THR A 92 -10.18 -23.21 36.48
N VAL A 93 -8.97 -22.88 36.95
CA VAL A 93 -8.61 -21.57 37.47
C VAL A 93 -7.35 -21.07 36.77
N VAL A 94 -7.44 -19.90 36.16
CA VAL A 94 -6.29 -19.17 35.61
C VAL A 94 -6.10 -17.88 36.41
N THR A 95 -4.91 -17.66 36.94
CA THR A 95 -4.56 -16.46 37.71
C THR A 95 -3.41 -15.72 37.06
N PHE A 96 -3.42 -14.39 37.12
CA PHE A 96 -2.31 -13.56 36.68
C PHE A 96 -2.33 -12.20 37.37
N GLN A 97 -1.21 -11.50 37.34
CA GLN A 97 -1.07 -10.11 37.73
C GLN A 97 -1.13 -9.21 36.50
N ALA A 98 -1.98 -8.18 36.55
CA ALA A 98 -2.08 -7.18 35.50
C ALA A 98 -1.72 -5.80 36.04
N THR A 99 -0.85 -5.09 35.31
CA THR A 99 -0.55 -3.69 35.57
C THR A 99 -0.80 -2.84 34.34
N LYS A 100 -1.15 -1.56 34.54
CA LYS A 100 -1.24 -0.53 33.50
C LYS A 100 -0.36 0.63 33.93
N ASN A 101 0.68 0.95 33.18
CA ASN A 101 1.72 1.90 33.57
C ASN A 101 2.33 1.58 34.96
N GLY A 102 2.58 0.29 35.22
CA GLY A 102 3.13 -0.20 36.50
C GLY A 102 2.20 -0.12 37.71
N ALA A 103 0.97 0.38 37.55
CA ALA A 103 -0.05 0.39 38.60
C ALA A 103 -1.00 -0.82 38.47
N PRO A 104 -1.53 -1.36 39.58
CA PRO A 104 -2.55 -2.42 39.56
C PRO A 104 -3.70 -2.13 38.59
N PHE A 105 -3.97 -3.07 37.68
CA PHE A 105 -5.00 -2.96 36.66
C PHE A 105 -5.98 -4.14 36.73
N ASN A 106 -7.28 -3.84 36.60
CA ASN A 106 -8.30 -4.88 36.50
C ASN A 106 -8.52 -5.24 35.04
N ALA A 107 -7.77 -6.24 34.52
CA ALA A 107 -7.93 -6.70 33.14
C ALA A 107 -9.33 -7.24 32.82
N GLY A 108 -10.11 -7.65 33.82
CA GLY A 108 -11.51 -8.02 33.63
C GLY A 108 -12.43 -6.85 33.24
N LYS A 109 -11.93 -5.61 33.30
CA LYS A 109 -12.59 -4.41 32.77
C LYS A 109 -11.99 -3.87 31.49
N ALA A 110 -10.95 -4.52 30.95
CA ALA A 110 -10.41 -4.16 29.65
C ALA A 110 -11.48 -4.31 28.57
N THR A 111 -11.32 -3.60 27.45
CA THR A 111 -12.25 -3.69 26.31
C THR A 111 -12.37 -5.12 25.80
N SER A 112 -11.27 -5.87 25.83
CA SER A 112 -11.27 -7.31 25.60
C SER A 112 -10.22 -8.03 26.45
N LEU A 113 -10.53 -9.28 26.78
CA LEU A 113 -9.65 -10.21 27.47
C LEU A 113 -10.06 -11.61 27.03
N ASN A 114 -9.13 -12.39 26.53
CA ASN A 114 -9.29 -13.78 26.15
C ASN A 114 -8.25 -14.63 26.87
N ILE A 115 -8.62 -15.88 27.16
CA ILE A 115 -7.75 -16.87 27.80
C ILE A 115 -8.02 -18.19 27.08
N TYR A 116 -7.03 -18.72 26.38
CA TYR A 116 -7.13 -19.95 25.60
C TYR A 116 -6.05 -20.95 26.01
N PHE A 117 -6.27 -22.21 25.70
CA PHE A 117 -5.23 -23.24 25.68
C PHE A 117 -5.03 -23.75 24.26
N ALA A 118 -3.78 -23.87 23.84
CA ALA A 118 -3.37 -24.51 22.60
C ALA A 118 -2.47 -25.72 22.93
N PRO A 119 -2.94 -26.97 22.74
CA PRO A 119 -2.13 -28.16 22.96
C PRO A 119 -0.98 -28.23 21.96
N TYR A 120 0.14 -28.81 22.37
CA TYR A 120 1.31 -28.98 21.53
C TYR A 120 1.87 -30.40 21.65
N ALA A 121 1.94 -31.11 20.52
CA ALA A 121 2.48 -32.46 20.43
C ALA A 121 3.05 -32.71 19.03
N ASP A 122 4.14 -33.47 18.95
CA ASP A 122 4.75 -33.90 17.69
C ASP A 122 5.02 -32.74 16.69
N GLY A 123 5.48 -31.60 17.20
CA GLY A 123 5.79 -30.43 16.35
C GLY A 123 4.59 -29.53 16.02
N SER A 124 3.37 -29.89 16.42
CA SER A 124 2.12 -29.31 15.92
C SER A 124 1.22 -28.78 17.04
N PHE A 125 0.53 -27.66 16.77
CA PHE A 125 -0.55 -27.17 17.63
C PHE A 125 -1.92 -27.70 17.16
N ALA A 126 -2.41 -28.76 17.80
CA ALA A 126 -3.59 -29.49 17.33
C ALA A 126 -4.33 -30.20 18.49
N PHE A 127 -5.67 -30.17 18.46
CA PHE A 127 -6.49 -31.01 19.33
C PHE A 127 -6.75 -32.38 18.69
N ASP A 128 -6.89 -33.43 19.50
CA ASP A 128 -7.39 -34.75 19.08
C ASP A 128 -8.63 -35.15 19.91
N PRO A 129 -9.84 -35.19 19.33
CA PRO A 129 -10.16 -34.80 17.94
C PRO A 129 -10.00 -33.30 17.69
N ALA A 130 -9.94 -32.88 16.42
CA ALA A 130 -9.82 -31.48 16.04
C ALA A 130 -10.93 -30.60 16.68
N LEU A 131 -10.55 -29.43 17.16
CA LEU A 131 -11.42 -28.42 17.76
C LEU A 131 -11.00 -27.04 17.24
N GLU A 132 -11.95 -26.10 17.13
CA GLU A 132 -11.66 -24.72 16.71
C GLU A 132 -10.78 -23.99 17.73
N ARG A 133 -11.08 -24.15 19.04
CA ARG A 133 -10.37 -23.51 20.17
C ARG A 133 -10.88 -24.02 21.52
N LEU A 134 -10.07 -23.87 22.56
CA LEU A 134 -10.47 -24.14 23.95
C LEU A 134 -10.34 -22.88 24.82
N SER A 135 -11.46 -22.22 25.11
CA SER A 135 -11.50 -21.06 26.02
C SER A 135 -11.43 -21.50 27.48
N LEU A 136 -10.52 -20.90 28.25
CA LEU A 136 -10.40 -21.06 29.70
C LEU A 136 -10.98 -19.87 30.47
N LYS A 137 -11.56 -18.89 29.77
CA LYS A 137 -12.15 -17.71 30.40
C LYS A 137 -13.51 -18.06 31.02
N GLY A 138 -13.58 -18.03 32.35
CA GLY A 138 -14.80 -18.09 33.13
C GLY A 138 -15.10 -16.78 33.88
N ASP A 139 -15.71 -16.90 35.06
CA ASP A 139 -16.02 -15.76 35.92
C ASP A 139 -14.73 -15.08 36.41
N LEU A 140 -14.66 -13.76 36.24
CA LEU A 140 -13.49 -12.97 36.60
C LEU A 140 -13.65 -12.33 37.97
N SER A 141 -12.62 -12.44 38.81
CA SER A 141 -12.49 -11.70 40.06
C SER A 141 -11.18 -10.90 40.09
N TYR A 142 -11.19 -9.80 40.84
CA TYR A 142 -10.07 -8.87 40.98
C TYR A 142 -9.78 -8.61 42.45
N ASP A 143 -8.53 -8.73 42.87
CA ASP A 143 -8.12 -8.63 44.28
C ASP A 143 -7.89 -7.19 44.77
N GLY A 144 -7.88 -6.21 43.86
CA GLY A 144 -7.60 -4.81 44.18
C GLY A 144 -6.12 -4.42 44.06
N ALA A 145 -5.22 -5.38 43.87
CA ALA A 145 -3.77 -5.24 43.85
C ALA A 145 -3.13 -5.68 42.51
N GLY A 146 -3.93 -5.93 41.48
CA GLY A 146 -3.48 -6.35 40.15
C GLY A 146 -3.89 -7.78 39.82
N GLY A 147 -4.24 -8.56 40.84
CA GLY A 147 -4.50 -9.98 40.71
C GLY A 147 -5.86 -10.21 40.09
N VAL A 148 -5.86 -10.86 38.93
CA VAL A 148 -7.05 -11.29 38.21
C VAL A 148 -7.11 -12.81 38.29
N THR A 149 -8.29 -13.33 38.61
CA THR A 149 -8.57 -14.77 38.62
C THR A 149 -9.76 -15.07 37.74
N SER A 150 -9.58 -15.95 36.76
CA SER A 150 -10.65 -16.53 35.96
C SER A 150 -11.00 -17.91 36.52
N THR A 151 -12.26 -18.13 36.87
CA THR A 151 -12.76 -19.42 37.35
C THR A 151 -13.82 -19.95 36.39
N LEU A 152 -13.52 -21.06 35.71
CA LEU A 152 -14.43 -21.72 34.79
C LEU A 152 -14.84 -23.07 35.37
N VAL A 153 -16.14 -23.23 35.65
CA VAL A 153 -16.73 -24.52 36.02
C VAL A 153 -17.37 -25.11 34.78
N ASN A 154 -16.68 -26.03 34.11
CA ASN A 154 -17.17 -26.68 32.90
C ASN A 154 -16.60 -28.10 32.79
N ALA A 155 -17.48 -29.11 32.80
CA ALA A 155 -17.11 -30.51 32.72
C ALA A 155 -16.54 -30.93 31.35
N GLU A 156 -16.68 -30.09 30.31
CA GLU A 156 -16.10 -30.31 28.99
C GLU A 156 -14.63 -29.85 28.90
N VAL A 157 -14.14 -29.08 29.87
CA VAL A 157 -12.73 -28.67 29.94
C VAL A 157 -11.96 -29.70 30.77
N PRO A 158 -11.02 -30.45 30.19
CA PRO A 158 -10.25 -31.46 30.92
C PRO A 158 -9.24 -30.82 31.89
N ASP A 159 -8.67 -31.64 32.77
CA ASP A 159 -7.51 -31.25 33.58
C ASP A 159 -6.27 -31.10 32.69
N LEU A 160 -5.78 -29.87 32.53
CA LEU A 160 -4.64 -29.55 31.66
C LEU A 160 -3.30 -29.59 32.41
N THR A 161 -3.27 -29.95 33.70
CA THR A 161 -2.06 -29.84 34.54
C THR A 161 -0.88 -30.68 34.02
N GLY A 162 -1.17 -31.77 33.32
CA GLY A 162 -0.15 -32.64 32.71
C GLY A 162 -0.06 -32.55 31.18
N GLU A 163 -0.85 -31.68 30.55
CA GLU A 163 -0.89 -31.57 29.09
C GLU A 163 0.17 -30.58 28.59
N THR A 164 0.92 -30.98 27.57
CA THR A 164 1.89 -30.09 26.91
C THR A 164 1.17 -29.12 25.99
N GLY A 165 1.50 -27.84 26.09
CA GLY A 165 0.85 -26.78 25.33
C GLY A 165 1.12 -25.39 25.91
N VAL A 166 0.33 -24.42 25.48
CA VAL A 166 0.45 -23.02 25.93
C VAL A 166 -0.90 -22.48 26.37
N ILE A 167 -0.94 -21.89 27.56
CA ILE A 167 -2.05 -21.00 27.96
C ILE A 167 -1.72 -19.59 27.47
N ILE A 168 -2.62 -19.04 26.68
CA ILE A 168 -2.45 -17.77 25.98
C ILE A 168 -3.47 -16.79 26.54
N VAL A 169 -2.99 -15.72 27.16
CA VAL A 169 -3.81 -14.57 27.58
C VAL A 169 -3.55 -13.43 26.62
N PHE A 170 -4.58 -12.87 26.01
CA PHE A 170 -4.43 -11.65 25.22
C PHE A 170 -5.69 -10.78 25.26
N GLY A 171 -5.54 -9.49 24.99
CA GLY A 171 -6.63 -8.55 25.02
C GLY A 171 -6.20 -7.15 24.67
N ALA A 172 -7.09 -6.21 24.90
CA ALA A 172 -6.82 -4.79 24.69
C ALA A 172 -7.72 -3.92 25.56
N ASP A 173 -7.23 -2.74 25.90
CA ASP A 173 -8.00 -1.69 26.54
C ASP A 173 -8.06 -0.41 25.70
N GLU A 174 -9.10 0.39 25.94
CA GLU A 174 -9.40 1.63 25.22
C GLU A 174 -9.49 1.47 23.69
N GLN A 175 -10.49 0.71 23.22
CA GLN A 175 -10.84 0.72 21.81
C GLN A 175 -11.46 2.07 21.41
N VAL A 176 -10.92 2.68 20.37
CA VAL A 176 -11.36 3.98 19.83
C VAL A 176 -12.08 3.85 18.49
N GLY A 177 -11.96 2.70 17.83
CA GLY A 177 -12.61 2.44 16.53
C GLY A 177 -12.45 1.00 16.05
N SER A 178 -12.88 0.77 14.82
CA SER A 178 -12.73 -0.49 14.10
C SER A 178 -12.68 -0.22 12.59
N LEU A 179 -11.92 -1.05 11.88
CA LEU A 179 -11.85 -1.07 10.42
C LEU A 179 -12.48 -2.39 9.91
N PRO A 180 -12.66 -2.56 8.58
CA PRO A 180 -12.97 -3.84 7.96
C PRO A 180 -12.00 -4.97 8.36
N ALA A 181 -12.29 -6.21 7.93
CA ALA A 181 -11.49 -7.40 8.27
C ALA A 181 -11.29 -7.65 9.79
N ARG A 182 -12.23 -7.17 10.63
CA ARG A 182 -12.24 -7.32 12.10
C ARG A 182 -11.05 -6.65 12.79
N VAL A 183 -10.45 -5.63 12.19
CA VAL A 183 -9.35 -4.88 12.80
C VAL A 183 -9.90 -3.87 13.82
N ARG A 184 -9.34 -3.88 15.02
CA ARG A 184 -9.69 -2.92 16.09
C ARG A 184 -8.63 -1.82 16.19
N LEU A 185 -9.08 -0.59 16.36
CA LEU A 185 -8.20 0.52 16.73
C LEU A 185 -8.20 0.61 18.25
N VAL A 186 -7.13 0.18 18.90
CA VAL A 186 -6.99 0.13 20.36
C VAL A 186 -5.73 0.86 20.79
N LYS A 187 -5.73 1.37 22.03
CA LYS A 187 -4.54 2.02 22.58
C LYS A 187 -3.57 1.07 23.26
N TYR A 188 -4.09 0.11 24.04
CA TYR A 188 -3.26 -0.70 24.92
C TYR A 188 -3.53 -2.19 24.71
N PRO A 189 -2.99 -2.79 23.65
CA PRO A 189 -3.00 -4.23 23.47
C PRO A 189 -2.07 -4.91 24.50
N PHE A 190 -2.39 -6.12 24.93
CA PHE A 190 -1.54 -6.91 25.82
C PHE A 190 -1.64 -8.41 25.54
N ALA A 191 -0.56 -9.13 25.85
CA ALA A 191 -0.52 -10.59 25.81
C ALA A 191 0.39 -11.17 26.90
N ALA A 192 0.24 -12.45 27.20
CA ALA A 192 1.16 -13.26 27.99
C ALA A 192 0.96 -14.75 27.68
N LEU A 193 2.03 -15.52 27.85
CA LEU A 193 2.09 -16.95 27.59
C LEU A 193 2.49 -17.72 28.85
N LEU A 194 1.92 -18.90 29.04
CA LEU A 194 2.36 -19.88 30.03
C LEU A 194 2.52 -21.23 29.35
N GLN A 195 3.76 -21.70 29.23
CA GLN A 195 4.03 -23.06 28.77
C GLN A 195 3.61 -24.09 29.83
N MET A 196 2.97 -25.16 29.39
CA MET A 196 2.44 -26.25 30.19
C MET A 196 3.16 -27.56 29.86
N GLY A 197 3.04 -28.56 30.75
CA GLY A 197 3.60 -29.89 30.54
C GLY A 197 5.14 -29.90 30.43
N ASP A 198 5.65 -30.56 29.40
CA ASP A 198 7.09 -30.72 29.15
C ASP A 198 7.74 -29.49 28.47
N GLY A 199 6.94 -28.45 28.19
CA GLY A 199 7.37 -27.25 27.45
C GLY A 199 7.08 -27.36 25.95
N VAL A 200 7.22 -26.24 25.25
CA VAL A 200 6.95 -26.12 23.81
C VAL A 200 8.22 -25.69 23.10
N ASP A 201 8.68 -26.50 22.14
CA ASP A 201 9.86 -26.25 21.29
C ASP A 201 9.49 -25.83 19.86
N TYR A 202 8.28 -25.27 19.69
CA TYR A 202 7.82 -24.70 18.44
C TYR A 202 8.73 -23.57 17.95
N VAL A 203 9.09 -23.64 16.67
CA VAL A 203 9.77 -22.58 15.94
C VAL A 203 8.90 -22.22 14.75
N SER A 204 8.43 -20.98 14.68
CA SER A 204 7.64 -20.51 13.53
C SER A 204 8.48 -20.53 12.24
N PRO A 205 7.91 -20.96 11.10
CA PRO A 205 8.58 -20.87 9.80
C PRO A 205 8.70 -19.43 9.28
N ALA A 206 7.90 -18.49 9.79
CA ALA A 206 7.95 -17.07 9.45
C ALA A 206 8.50 -16.23 10.62
N ASN A 207 8.89 -14.99 10.35
CA ASN A 207 9.38 -14.02 11.34
C ASN A 207 8.40 -12.87 11.53
N ASP A 208 8.20 -12.42 12.77
CA ASP A 208 7.43 -11.21 13.05
C ASP A 208 8.04 -9.96 12.39
N ASP A 209 9.37 -9.87 12.40
CA ASP A 209 10.13 -8.81 11.74
C ASP A 209 9.81 -8.66 10.23
N GLY A 210 9.36 -9.74 9.58
CA GLY A 210 8.91 -9.67 8.19
C GLY A 210 7.56 -8.98 8.04
N CYS A 211 6.66 -9.16 9.02
CA CYS A 211 5.34 -8.56 9.05
C CYS A 211 5.39 -7.06 9.37
N THR A 212 6.24 -6.65 10.33
CA THR A 212 6.38 -5.24 10.76
C THR A 212 6.99 -4.32 9.69
N LYS A 213 7.59 -4.89 8.64
CA LYS A 213 7.97 -4.13 7.44
C LYS A 213 6.78 -3.42 6.79
N CYS A 214 5.62 -4.07 6.76
CA CYS A 214 4.42 -3.52 6.11
C CYS A 214 3.36 -3.07 7.12
N HIS A 215 3.23 -3.78 8.23
CA HIS A 215 2.18 -3.59 9.21
C HIS A 215 2.62 -2.72 10.39
N THR A 216 1.77 -2.62 11.41
CA THR A 216 2.13 -1.96 12.67
C THR A 216 3.39 -2.59 13.29
N ASP A 217 4.15 -1.79 14.02
CA ASP A 217 5.23 -2.25 14.90
C ASP A 217 4.86 -1.87 16.36
N PRO A 218 4.55 -2.84 17.24
CA PRO A 218 4.58 -4.29 17.01
C PRO A 218 3.49 -4.76 16.03
N TYR A 219 3.68 -5.94 15.42
CA TYR A 219 2.64 -6.53 14.58
C TYR A 219 1.46 -7.00 15.42
N LEU A 220 0.27 -6.55 15.05
CA LEU A 220 -0.97 -6.86 15.74
C LEU A 220 -2.04 -7.33 14.75
N LYS A 221 -2.22 -8.65 14.65
CA LYS A 221 -3.35 -9.21 13.89
C LYS A 221 -4.67 -8.79 14.56
N HIS A 222 -5.66 -8.45 13.73
CA HIS A 222 -6.94 -7.87 14.16
C HIS A 222 -6.78 -6.59 15.02
N GLY A 223 -5.61 -5.95 14.98
CA GLY A 223 -5.28 -4.73 15.71
C GLY A 223 -4.95 -4.92 17.20
N TYR A 224 -4.89 -6.15 17.72
CA TYR A 224 -4.52 -6.35 19.14
C TYR A 224 -3.94 -7.73 19.50
N ILE A 225 -3.85 -8.66 18.56
CA ILE A 225 -3.25 -9.97 18.79
C ILE A 225 -1.80 -9.89 18.32
N TYR A 226 -0.88 -9.80 19.28
CA TYR A 226 0.57 -9.84 19.03
C TYR A 226 0.94 -11.06 18.23
N ALA A 227 1.81 -10.96 17.22
CA ALA A 227 2.52 -12.13 16.73
C ALA A 227 3.64 -12.52 17.69
N GLN A 228 4.37 -11.54 18.23
CA GLN A 228 5.48 -11.76 19.16
C GLN A 228 5.15 -11.18 20.55
N VAL A 229 5.35 -11.97 21.60
CA VAL A 229 5.10 -11.56 23.00
C VAL A 229 6.42 -11.16 23.65
N ASP A 230 6.42 -10.03 24.36
CA ASP A 230 7.58 -9.48 25.09
C ASP A 230 8.83 -9.23 24.23
N GLY A 231 8.66 -9.10 22.91
CA GLY A 231 9.78 -8.94 21.98
C GLY A 231 10.67 -10.18 21.85
N ASP A 232 10.14 -11.37 22.18
CA ASP A 232 10.89 -12.64 22.13
C ASP A 232 10.58 -13.42 20.83
N PRO A 233 11.53 -13.52 19.88
CA PRO A 233 11.35 -14.27 18.64
C PRO A 233 11.03 -15.75 18.82
N ALA A 234 11.31 -16.34 19.99
CA ALA A 234 10.89 -17.71 20.30
C ALA A 234 9.36 -17.84 20.44
N THR A 235 8.65 -16.72 20.53
CA THR A 235 7.19 -16.68 20.66
C THR A 235 6.46 -16.32 19.37
N ASP A 236 7.19 -16.14 18.26
CA ASP A 236 6.64 -15.77 16.96
C ASP A 236 5.40 -16.62 16.61
N PHE A 237 4.28 -15.91 16.52
CA PHE A 237 2.94 -16.37 16.19
C PHE A 237 2.32 -17.44 17.12
N VAL A 238 2.89 -17.70 18.30
CA VAL A 238 2.33 -18.66 19.27
C VAL A 238 0.93 -18.25 19.72
N THR A 239 0.69 -16.96 19.90
CA THR A 239 -0.63 -16.38 20.20
C THR A 239 -1.68 -16.68 19.12
N CYS A 240 -1.28 -16.70 17.84
CA CYS A 240 -2.14 -16.96 16.69
C CYS A 240 -2.64 -18.41 16.71
N LYS A 241 -1.84 -19.34 17.25
CA LYS A 241 -2.19 -20.76 17.44
C LYS A 241 -3.33 -20.98 18.43
N ALA A 242 -3.78 -19.94 19.15
CA ALA A 242 -5.03 -20.00 19.91
C ALA A 242 -6.27 -20.23 19.04
N CYS A 243 -6.21 -19.84 17.76
CA CYS A 243 -7.30 -19.95 16.79
C CYS A 243 -6.88 -20.66 15.49
N HIS A 244 -5.63 -20.48 15.06
CA HIS A 244 -5.08 -21.05 13.81
C HIS A 244 -4.34 -22.35 14.10
N LEU A 245 -5.10 -23.39 14.43
CA LEU A 245 -4.58 -24.72 14.75
C LEU A 245 -4.22 -25.49 13.49
N ASP A 246 -3.22 -26.35 13.59
CA ASP A 246 -2.59 -27.01 12.43
C ASP A 246 -3.46 -28.12 11.82
N ASN A 247 -4.53 -28.53 12.50
CA ASN A 247 -5.49 -29.51 12.03
C ASN A 247 -6.94 -29.00 11.98
N GLY A 248 -7.15 -27.68 12.15
CA GLY A 248 -8.48 -27.09 12.03
C GLY A 248 -8.94 -26.98 10.58
N GLU A 249 -10.25 -27.10 10.34
CA GLU A 249 -10.84 -26.88 9.02
C GLU A 249 -10.87 -25.37 8.70
N GLY A 250 -10.36 -25.00 7.53
CA GLY A 250 -10.46 -23.64 6.99
C GLY A 250 -11.89 -23.29 6.58
N GLY A 251 -12.27 -22.03 6.79
CA GLY A 251 -13.62 -21.53 6.50
C GLY A 251 -13.73 -20.53 5.34
N HIS A 252 -12.59 -20.08 4.80
CA HIS A 252 -12.51 -19.00 3.81
C HIS A 252 -12.37 -19.55 2.38
N PHE A 253 -13.36 -20.32 1.93
CA PHE A 253 -13.37 -20.89 0.57
C PHE A 253 -13.32 -19.81 -0.52
N GLU A 254 -13.81 -18.60 -0.21
CA GLU A 254 -13.83 -17.47 -1.11
C GLU A 254 -12.45 -17.09 -1.65
N TRP A 255 -11.36 -17.29 -0.90
CA TRP A 255 -10.02 -16.93 -1.37
C TRP A 255 -9.63 -17.68 -2.64
N GLN A 256 -9.85 -19.00 -2.65
CA GLN A 256 -9.62 -19.80 -3.84
C GLN A 256 -10.65 -19.49 -4.93
N LEU A 257 -11.92 -19.26 -4.58
CA LEU A 257 -12.94 -18.89 -5.56
C LEU A 257 -12.59 -17.61 -6.32
N LEU A 258 -12.04 -16.60 -5.64
CA LEU A 258 -11.66 -15.32 -6.26
C LEU A 258 -10.70 -15.50 -7.44
N VAL A 259 -9.82 -16.50 -7.37
CA VAL A 259 -8.81 -16.77 -8.39
C VAL A 259 -9.17 -17.92 -9.32
N ASP A 260 -10.04 -18.85 -8.92
CA ASP A 260 -10.49 -19.98 -9.74
C ASP A 260 -11.75 -19.68 -10.55
N ASP A 261 -12.80 -19.17 -9.91
CA ASP A 261 -14.10 -18.89 -10.52
C ASP A 261 -14.71 -17.60 -9.93
N PRO A 262 -14.27 -16.42 -10.42
CA PRO A 262 -14.72 -15.13 -9.90
C PRO A 262 -16.24 -14.94 -9.99
N ALA A 263 -16.90 -15.53 -10.99
CA ALA A 263 -18.35 -15.47 -11.14
C ALA A 263 -19.07 -16.23 -10.03
N LEU A 264 -18.58 -17.43 -9.68
CA LEU A 264 -19.06 -18.16 -8.53
C LEU A 264 -18.73 -17.44 -7.21
N ALA A 265 -17.54 -16.85 -7.10
CA ALA A 265 -17.14 -16.06 -5.94
C ALA A 265 -18.12 -14.90 -5.69
N ALA A 266 -18.44 -14.12 -6.73
CA ALA A 266 -19.38 -13.01 -6.65
C ALA A 266 -20.78 -13.49 -6.20
N ALA A 267 -21.29 -14.58 -6.77
CA ALA A 267 -22.58 -15.16 -6.36
C ALA A 267 -22.56 -15.69 -4.92
N PHE A 268 -21.46 -16.30 -4.49
CA PHE A 268 -21.29 -16.86 -3.14
C PHE A 268 -21.22 -15.76 -2.09
N LEU A 269 -20.42 -14.72 -2.32
CA LEU A 269 -20.28 -13.57 -1.42
C LEU A 269 -21.58 -12.75 -1.33
N ALA A 270 -22.34 -12.65 -2.43
CA ALA A 270 -23.68 -12.07 -2.43
C ALA A 270 -24.73 -12.93 -1.70
N GLY A 271 -24.39 -14.18 -1.33
CA GLY A 271 -25.30 -15.12 -0.68
C GLY A 271 -26.39 -15.67 -1.60
N GLU A 272 -26.16 -15.64 -2.92
CA GLU A 272 -27.10 -16.11 -3.94
C GLU A 272 -26.97 -17.62 -4.18
N VAL A 273 -25.81 -18.20 -3.87
CA VAL A 273 -25.50 -19.62 -4.01
C VAL A 273 -24.81 -20.16 -2.76
N GLU A 274 -24.99 -21.47 -2.52
CA GLU A 274 -24.19 -22.24 -1.57
C GLU A 274 -23.30 -23.19 -2.37
N LEU A 275 -22.06 -23.39 -1.91
CA LEU A 275 -21.14 -24.34 -2.53
C LEU A 275 -21.65 -25.77 -2.38
N THR A 276 -21.55 -26.57 -3.44
CA THR A 276 -21.85 -28.01 -3.36
C THR A 276 -20.81 -28.72 -2.48
N PRO A 277 -21.10 -29.92 -1.96
CA PRO A 277 -20.11 -30.70 -1.20
C PRO A 277 -18.81 -30.93 -1.99
N GLU A 278 -18.90 -31.16 -3.30
CA GLU A 278 -17.72 -31.34 -4.16
C GLU A 278 -16.89 -30.06 -4.28
N GLN A 279 -17.54 -28.89 -4.35
CA GLN A 279 -16.84 -27.61 -4.36
C GLN A 279 -16.20 -27.30 -3.00
N GLN A 280 -16.90 -27.59 -1.90
CA GLN A 280 -16.34 -27.44 -0.55
C GLN A 280 -15.11 -28.33 -0.38
N GLU A 281 -15.15 -29.57 -0.88
CA GLU A 281 -14.00 -30.49 -0.88
C GLU A 281 -12.84 -29.96 -1.75
N GLN A 282 -13.14 -29.41 -2.92
CA GLN A 282 -12.12 -28.82 -3.80
C GLN A 282 -11.37 -27.66 -3.13
N TYR A 283 -12.09 -26.76 -2.47
CA TYR A 283 -11.55 -25.54 -1.85
C TYR A 283 -11.19 -25.72 -0.37
N ALA A 284 -11.42 -26.90 0.20
CA ALA A 284 -11.03 -27.20 1.57
C ALA A 284 -9.52 -27.06 1.74
N TYR A 285 -9.16 -26.45 2.86
CA TYR A 285 -7.80 -26.27 3.32
C TYR A 285 -7.79 -26.30 4.85
N ARG A 286 -6.61 -26.42 5.47
CA ARG A 286 -6.48 -26.34 6.93
C ARG A 286 -6.23 -24.90 7.35
N THR A 287 -6.86 -24.44 8.41
CA THR A 287 -6.68 -23.09 9.00
C THR A 287 -5.32 -22.93 9.72
N THR A 288 -4.29 -23.59 9.22
CA THR A 288 -2.92 -23.34 9.67
C THR A 288 -2.62 -21.87 9.41
N LEU A 289 -1.85 -21.25 10.30
CA LEU A 289 -1.54 -19.83 10.18
C LEU A 289 -0.91 -19.49 8.82
N MET A 290 0.01 -20.33 8.34
CA MET A 290 0.71 -20.06 7.08
C MET A 290 -0.21 -20.20 5.87
N ASN A 291 -1.17 -21.15 5.86
CA ASN A 291 -2.16 -21.20 4.80
C ASN A 291 -3.02 -19.93 4.75
N ASP A 292 -3.52 -19.48 5.91
CA ASP A 292 -4.34 -18.26 5.97
C ASP A 292 -3.53 -17.02 5.56
N VAL A 293 -2.25 -16.93 5.93
CA VAL A 293 -1.36 -15.83 5.52
C VAL A 293 -1.08 -15.88 4.02
N HIS A 294 -0.70 -17.04 3.46
CA HIS A 294 -0.42 -17.15 2.03
C HIS A 294 -1.65 -16.85 1.17
N MET A 295 -2.79 -17.49 1.46
CA MET A 295 -4.02 -17.32 0.66
C MET A 295 -4.50 -15.87 0.72
N SER A 296 -4.45 -15.25 1.89
CA SER A 296 -4.88 -13.86 2.01
C SER A 296 -3.98 -12.88 1.24
N HIS A 297 -2.67 -13.09 1.17
CA HIS A 297 -1.77 -12.23 0.37
C HIS A 297 -1.74 -12.59 -1.12
N ALA A 298 -1.98 -13.85 -1.49
CA ALA A 298 -1.95 -14.30 -2.87
C ALA A 298 -3.28 -14.08 -3.60
N MET A 299 -4.40 -14.05 -2.88
CA MET A 299 -5.74 -14.16 -3.50
C MET A 299 -6.75 -13.11 -3.03
N GLU A 300 -6.62 -12.57 -1.82
CA GLU A 300 -7.57 -11.58 -1.27
C GLU A 300 -7.01 -10.15 -1.33
N PHE A 301 -5.83 -9.95 -0.76
CA PHE A 301 -5.27 -8.63 -0.51
C PHE A 301 -4.31 -8.19 -1.61
N PRO A 302 -4.28 -6.89 -1.94
CA PRO A 302 -3.22 -6.31 -2.76
C PRO A 302 -1.87 -6.43 -2.04
N TYR A 303 -1.07 -7.43 -2.41
CA TYR A 303 0.30 -7.55 -1.92
C TYR A 303 1.24 -6.65 -2.75
N PRO A 304 2.02 -5.74 -2.12
CA PRO A 304 2.82 -4.75 -2.85
C PRO A 304 4.04 -5.32 -3.58
N GLN A 305 4.36 -6.60 -3.35
CA GLN A 305 5.50 -7.32 -3.94
C GLN A 305 5.04 -8.53 -4.77
N SER A 306 5.99 -9.22 -5.40
CA SER A 306 5.74 -10.55 -5.96
C SER A 306 5.63 -11.58 -4.84
N MET A 307 4.63 -12.48 -4.92
CA MET A 307 4.50 -13.63 -4.01
C MET A 307 5.70 -14.59 -4.06
N ALA A 308 6.54 -14.51 -5.11
CA ALA A 308 7.78 -15.27 -5.20
C ALA A 308 8.88 -14.77 -4.24
N ASN A 309 8.72 -13.58 -3.63
CA ASN A 309 9.69 -13.00 -2.72
C ASN A 309 9.51 -13.51 -1.27
N CYS A 310 9.63 -14.82 -1.08
CA CYS A 310 9.38 -15.48 0.21
C CYS A 310 10.26 -14.93 1.34
N VAL A 311 11.48 -14.48 1.04
CA VAL A 311 12.44 -13.95 2.02
C VAL A 311 11.88 -12.79 2.84
N THR A 312 10.90 -12.03 2.31
CA THR A 312 10.25 -10.94 3.06
C THR A 312 9.71 -11.42 4.41
N CYS A 313 9.07 -12.60 4.44
CA CYS A 313 8.48 -13.19 5.64
C CYS A 313 9.34 -14.31 6.25
N HIS A 314 10.19 -14.96 5.43
CA HIS A 314 10.95 -16.16 5.79
C HIS A 314 12.47 -15.93 5.85
N ALA A 315 12.92 -14.69 6.11
CA ALA A 315 14.35 -14.36 6.22
C ALA A 315 15.09 -15.31 7.18
N GLY A 316 16.20 -15.90 6.71
CA GLY A 316 16.98 -16.88 7.48
C GLY A 316 16.29 -18.22 7.76
N LYS A 317 15.10 -18.46 7.20
CA LYS A 317 14.30 -19.68 7.37
C LYS A 317 13.95 -20.39 6.05
N LEU A 318 14.45 -19.88 4.91
CA LEU A 318 14.15 -20.44 3.58
C LEU A 318 14.52 -21.92 3.43
N ASP A 319 15.63 -22.38 4.03
CA ASP A 319 16.02 -23.79 4.01
C ASP A 319 14.94 -24.70 4.64
N THR A 320 14.27 -24.21 5.70
CA THR A 320 13.17 -24.93 6.34
C THR A 320 11.87 -24.75 5.56
N THR A 321 11.56 -23.53 5.11
CA THR A 321 10.32 -23.23 4.39
C THR A 321 10.25 -23.96 3.05
N LEU A 322 11.36 -24.05 2.33
CA LEU A 322 11.47 -24.65 1.00
C LEU A 322 12.01 -26.09 1.04
N ALA A 323 12.04 -26.71 2.22
CA ALA A 323 12.40 -28.11 2.38
C ALA A 323 11.45 -29.02 1.59
N ASP A 324 11.97 -30.13 1.07
CA ASP A 324 11.18 -31.05 0.25
C ASP A 324 9.98 -31.65 0.99
N GLU A 325 10.04 -31.76 2.33
CA GLU A 325 8.90 -32.18 3.16
C GLU A 325 7.68 -31.25 3.07
N ASN A 326 7.90 -29.98 2.69
CA ASN A 326 6.83 -29.00 2.47
C ASN A 326 6.33 -29.00 1.03
N PHE A 327 6.90 -29.82 0.13
CA PHE A 327 6.39 -29.96 -1.23
C PHE A 327 5.12 -30.81 -1.21
N THR A 328 4.02 -30.17 -0.83
CA THR A 328 2.70 -30.80 -0.72
C THR A 328 1.66 -30.02 -1.52
N ILE A 329 0.60 -30.71 -1.96
CA ILE A 329 -0.52 -30.06 -2.65
C ILE A 329 -1.18 -28.97 -1.79
N GLU A 330 -1.22 -29.16 -0.46
CA GLU A 330 -1.76 -28.19 0.49
C GLU A 330 -0.94 -26.88 0.48
N THR A 331 0.38 -26.99 0.55
CA THR A 331 1.28 -25.83 0.47
C THR A 331 1.15 -25.12 -0.88
N CYS A 332 1.10 -25.88 -1.98
CA CYS A 332 0.96 -25.30 -3.32
C CYS A 332 -0.37 -24.54 -3.48
N LYS A 333 -1.47 -25.14 -3.01
CA LYS A 333 -2.81 -24.52 -2.97
C LYS A 333 -2.87 -23.24 -2.16
N SER A 334 -1.94 -23.01 -1.23
CA SER A 334 -1.96 -21.78 -0.44
C SER A 334 -1.55 -20.54 -1.25
N CYS A 335 -0.86 -20.72 -2.38
CA CYS A 335 -0.41 -19.63 -3.26
C CYS A 335 -0.96 -19.73 -4.69
N HIS A 336 -1.24 -20.94 -5.17
CA HIS A 336 -1.67 -21.18 -6.54
C HIS A 336 -3.17 -21.48 -6.63
N PRO A 337 -3.88 -20.91 -7.62
CA PRO A 337 -5.23 -21.36 -7.96
C PRO A 337 -5.20 -22.83 -8.33
N MET A 338 -6.26 -23.58 -8.03
CA MET A 338 -6.35 -24.97 -8.48
C MET A 338 -6.57 -25.05 -9.97
N THR A 339 -7.55 -24.30 -10.47
CA THR A 339 -7.98 -24.32 -11.88
C THR A 339 -7.67 -23.02 -12.60
N GLY A 340 -7.74 -21.89 -11.89
CA GLY A 340 -7.55 -20.55 -12.43
C GLY A 340 -8.64 -20.12 -13.41
N SER A 341 -8.60 -18.85 -13.78
CA SER A 341 -9.50 -18.21 -14.72
C SER A 341 -8.71 -17.45 -15.78
N GLU A 342 -8.99 -17.72 -17.07
CA GLU A 342 -8.39 -16.94 -18.15
C GLU A 342 -8.90 -15.50 -18.16
N GLU A 343 -10.17 -15.30 -17.81
CA GLU A 343 -10.79 -13.97 -17.74
C GLU A 343 -10.17 -13.11 -16.64
N ALA A 344 -9.80 -13.73 -15.51
CA ALA A 344 -9.12 -13.05 -14.40
C ALA A 344 -7.57 -13.09 -14.51
N GLY A 345 -7.01 -13.67 -15.57
CA GLY A 345 -5.56 -13.75 -15.77
C GLY A 345 -4.82 -14.66 -14.79
N THR A 346 -5.50 -15.54 -14.07
CA THR A 346 -4.92 -16.44 -13.06
C THR A 346 -4.61 -17.84 -13.59
N ALA A 347 -5.04 -18.16 -14.83
CA ALA A 347 -4.86 -19.46 -15.44
C ALA A 347 -3.39 -19.91 -15.52
N GLU A 348 -2.45 -19.04 -15.89
CA GLU A 348 -1.04 -19.42 -16.05
C GLU A 348 -0.38 -19.89 -14.74
N LEU A 349 -0.86 -19.39 -13.60
CA LEU A 349 -0.38 -19.76 -12.27
C LEU A 349 -1.11 -20.96 -11.69
N ALA A 350 -2.17 -21.45 -12.35
CA ALA A 350 -2.99 -22.51 -11.82
C ALA A 350 -2.29 -23.87 -11.81
N LEU A 351 -2.53 -24.65 -10.76
CA LEU A 351 -1.90 -25.95 -10.55
C LEU A 351 -2.16 -26.91 -11.71
N VAL A 352 -3.36 -26.92 -12.29
CA VAL A 352 -3.67 -27.72 -13.48
C VAL A 352 -2.81 -27.40 -14.71
N ASN A 353 -2.24 -26.20 -14.78
CA ASN A 353 -1.44 -25.74 -15.90
C ASN A 353 0.07 -25.87 -15.63
N ILE A 354 0.52 -25.59 -14.40
CA ILE A 354 1.93 -25.75 -14.01
C ILE A 354 2.31 -27.19 -13.65
N ILE A 355 1.32 -28.04 -13.37
CA ILE A 355 1.45 -29.49 -13.20
C ILE A 355 0.82 -30.18 -14.41
N PRO A 356 1.50 -30.20 -15.57
CA PRO A 356 0.87 -30.62 -16.81
C PRO A 356 0.56 -32.13 -16.78
N ALA A 357 -0.64 -32.46 -17.26
CA ALA A 357 -1.17 -33.81 -17.23
C ALA A 357 -0.33 -34.81 -18.05
N ASP A 358 0.39 -34.37 -19.08
CA ASP A 358 1.25 -35.27 -19.87
C ASP A 358 2.41 -35.88 -19.06
N SER A 359 2.80 -35.21 -17.98
CA SER A 359 3.87 -35.58 -17.07
C SER A 359 3.34 -36.16 -15.74
N HIS A 360 2.06 -35.90 -15.42
CA HIS A 360 1.41 -36.30 -14.17
C HIS A 360 0.15 -37.17 -14.35
N ASP A 361 -0.14 -37.68 -15.56
CA ASP A 361 -1.35 -38.48 -15.88
C ASP A 361 -1.52 -39.76 -15.06
N LYS A 362 -0.45 -40.23 -14.43
CA LYS A 362 -0.38 -41.44 -13.60
C LYS A 362 -0.15 -41.15 -12.12
N VAL A 363 -0.14 -39.88 -11.74
CA VAL A 363 0.05 -39.42 -10.36
C VAL A 363 -1.28 -38.84 -9.88
N ASP A 364 -1.80 -39.36 -8.78
CA ASP A 364 -2.90 -38.71 -8.07
C ASP A 364 -2.29 -37.73 -7.06
N ILE A 365 -2.24 -36.45 -7.42
CA ILE A 365 -1.63 -35.39 -6.59
C ILE A 365 -2.28 -35.22 -5.21
N ASN A 366 -3.45 -35.82 -4.97
CA ASN A 366 -4.11 -35.80 -3.66
C ASN A 366 -3.73 -37.00 -2.78
N VAL A 367 -3.04 -38.00 -3.34
CA VAL A 367 -2.74 -39.27 -2.66
C VAL A 367 -1.25 -39.60 -2.71
N ASP A 368 -0.60 -39.39 -3.86
CA ASP A 368 0.80 -39.72 -4.08
C ASP A 368 1.73 -38.63 -3.52
N GLU A 369 2.81 -39.03 -2.86
CA GLU A 369 3.77 -38.10 -2.27
C GLU A 369 4.62 -37.42 -3.36
N CYS A 370 4.61 -36.08 -3.40
CA CYS A 370 5.34 -35.31 -4.42
C CYS A 370 6.84 -35.60 -4.40
N THR A 371 7.39 -35.84 -3.21
CA THR A 371 8.82 -36.12 -2.94
C THR A 371 9.32 -37.42 -3.58
N GLU A 372 8.44 -38.35 -3.99
CA GLU A 372 8.87 -39.53 -4.76
C GLU A 372 9.51 -39.16 -6.12
N CYS A 373 9.18 -37.96 -6.64
CA CYS A 373 9.72 -37.42 -7.88
C CYS A 373 10.45 -36.08 -7.70
N HIS A 374 9.94 -35.22 -6.80
CA HIS A 374 10.36 -33.85 -6.55
C HIS A 374 11.08 -33.71 -5.19
N GLU A 375 12.23 -34.37 -5.06
CA GLU A 375 13.21 -34.13 -3.99
C GLU A 375 14.50 -33.68 -4.65
N VAL A 376 15.29 -32.82 -4.00
CA VAL A 376 16.54 -32.31 -4.58
C VAL A 376 17.44 -33.47 -5.03
N GLY A 377 17.78 -33.48 -6.31
CA GLY A 377 18.61 -34.54 -6.93
C GLY A 377 17.85 -35.80 -7.37
N MET A 378 16.52 -35.83 -7.30
CA MET A 378 15.68 -36.87 -7.89
C MET A 378 15.44 -36.63 -9.38
N LYS A 379 14.32 -37.15 -9.92
CA LYS A 379 14.02 -37.11 -11.36
C LYS A 379 13.54 -35.76 -11.83
N ALA A 380 12.92 -34.99 -10.93
CA ALA A 380 12.41 -33.66 -11.16
C ALA A 380 12.96 -32.71 -10.08
N PRO A 381 12.98 -31.39 -10.35
CA PRO A 381 13.45 -30.41 -9.38
C PRO A 381 12.65 -30.45 -8.07
N GLY A 382 13.35 -30.37 -6.94
CA GLY A 382 12.75 -30.17 -5.61
C GLY A 382 12.19 -28.76 -5.44
N LEU A 383 11.52 -28.51 -4.30
CA LEU A 383 10.82 -27.24 -4.07
C LEU A 383 11.79 -26.03 -4.10
N SER A 384 12.95 -26.17 -3.45
CA SER A 384 14.01 -25.16 -3.41
C SER A 384 14.73 -24.93 -4.74
N GLU A 385 14.62 -25.86 -5.69
CA GLU A 385 15.15 -25.69 -7.05
C GLU A 385 14.16 -24.95 -7.97
N ILE A 386 12.86 -25.01 -7.65
CA ILE A 386 11.79 -24.30 -8.38
C ILE A 386 11.63 -22.88 -7.83
N HIS A 387 11.63 -22.74 -6.50
CA HIS A 387 11.50 -21.47 -5.80
C HIS A 387 12.79 -21.21 -5.02
N THR A 388 13.48 -20.12 -5.32
CA THR A 388 14.67 -19.72 -4.56
C THR A 388 14.31 -18.96 -3.28
N GLY A 389 13.07 -18.47 -3.17
CA GLY A 389 12.61 -17.56 -2.12
C GLY A 389 12.94 -16.09 -2.37
N TYR A 390 13.57 -15.77 -3.51
CA TYR A 390 13.98 -14.42 -3.89
C TYR A 390 13.39 -14.04 -5.26
N ASN A 391 12.85 -12.84 -5.38
CA ASN A 391 12.40 -12.32 -6.67
C ASN A 391 13.59 -12.05 -7.60
N SER A 392 13.66 -12.75 -8.73
CA SER A 392 14.75 -12.64 -9.72
C SER A 392 14.85 -11.27 -10.40
N VAL A 393 13.81 -10.44 -10.34
CA VAL A 393 13.88 -9.03 -10.78
C VAL A 393 14.73 -8.20 -9.81
N ILE A 394 14.77 -8.57 -8.52
CA ILE A 394 15.38 -7.78 -7.44
C ILE A 394 16.75 -8.34 -7.03
N TYR A 395 16.88 -9.66 -6.99
CA TYR A 395 18.00 -10.37 -6.37
C TYR A 395 18.88 -11.09 -7.40
N ALA A 396 20.18 -10.83 -7.34
CA ALA A 396 21.20 -11.55 -8.12
C ALA A 396 21.59 -12.89 -7.48
N ALA A 397 21.50 -12.95 -6.15
CA ALA A 397 21.79 -14.10 -5.31
C ALA A 397 21.05 -13.92 -3.97
N PRO A 398 21.01 -14.96 -3.10
CA PRO A 398 20.43 -14.83 -1.77
C PRO A 398 20.97 -13.60 -1.03
N ASP A 399 20.03 -12.78 -0.54
CA ASP A 399 20.27 -11.53 0.22
C ASP A 399 21.12 -10.47 -0.52
N GLN A 400 21.23 -10.57 -1.84
CA GLN A 400 22.04 -9.69 -2.66
C GLN A 400 21.21 -9.07 -3.79
N LYS A 401 20.81 -7.81 -3.62
CA LYS A 401 20.03 -7.06 -4.62
C LYS A 401 20.91 -6.53 -5.75
N PHE A 402 20.35 -6.44 -6.96
CA PHE A 402 21.05 -5.81 -8.09
C PHE A 402 21.41 -4.35 -7.80
N SER A 403 20.52 -3.60 -7.15
CA SER A 403 20.70 -2.19 -6.78
C SER A 403 21.83 -1.93 -5.78
N ASP A 404 22.24 -2.95 -5.02
CA ASP A 404 23.34 -2.84 -4.05
C ASP A 404 24.71 -3.06 -4.73
N ILE A 405 24.71 -3.70 -5.89
CA ILE A 405 25.92 -4.04 -6.64
C ILE A 405 26.14 -3.07 -7.79
N ILE A 406 25.10 -2.81 -8.57
CA ILE A 406 25.14 -1.96 -9.76
C ILE A 406 24.60 -0.58 -9.37
N SER A 407 25.43 0.44 -9.54
CA SER A 407 25.08 1.84 -9.28
C SER A 407 25.26 2.69 -10.53
N VAL A 408 24.33 3.62 -10.76
CA VAL A 408 24.48 4.70 -11.74
C VAL A 408 24.61 6.03 -11.01
N THR A 409 25.53 6.87 -11.46
CA THR A 409 25.83 8.17 -10.84
C THR A 409 25.84 9.30 -11.86
N ILE A 410 25.29 10.45 -11.47
CA ILE A 410 25.41 11.69 -12.24
C ILE A 410 26.68 12.41 -11.76
N ASP A 411 27.72 12.33 -12.59
CA ASP A 411 29.09 12.70 -12.23
C ASP A 411 29.38 14.19 -12.43
N SER A 412 28.77 14.78 -13.47
CA SER A 412 29.00 16.18 -13.82
C SER A 412 27.82 16.80 -14.57
N ALA A 413 27.67 18.11 -14.46
CA ALA A 413 26.81 18.90 -15.32
C ALA A 413 27.42 20.29 -15.54
N ALA A 414 27.21 20.85 -16.73
CA ALA A 414 27.66 22.18 -17.12
C ALA A 414 26.66 22.85 -18.05
N PHE A 415 26.28 24.08 -17.72
CA PHE A 415 25.34 24.90 -18.47
C PHE A 415 26.08 26.03 -19.21
N ASP A 416 25.87 26.12 -20.52
CA ASP A 416 26.39 27.19 -21.39
C ASP A 416 25.24 27.81 -22.20
N GLY A 417 24.69 28.92 -21.68
CA GLY A 417 23.63 29.70 -22.31
C GLY A 417 22.28 28.98 -22.34
N THR A 418 22.13 28.00 -23.23
CA THR A 418 20.93 27.17 -23.39
C THR A 418 21.24 25.68 -23.40
N MET A 419 22.52 25.30 -23.39
CA MET A 419 22.95 23.91 -23.52
C MET A 419 23.39 23.39 -22.15
N LEU A 420 22.74 22.32 -21.69
CA LEU A 420 23.09 21.63 -20.45
C LEU A 420 23.78 20.31 -20.79
N THR A 421 25.09 20.24 -20.59
CA THR A 421 25.88 19.01 -20.77
C THR A 421 25.92 18.23 -19.47
N ILE A 422 25.66 16.93 -19.54
CA ILE A 422 25.47 16.01 -18.42
C ILE A 422 26.40 14.82 -18.64
N GLY A 423 27.26 14.54 -17.67
CA GLY A 423 28.11 13.36 -17.64
C GLY A 423 27.68 12.41 -16.54
N PHE A 424 27.54 11.13 -16.85
CA PHE A 424 27.12 10.10 -15.90
C PHE A 424 27.76 8.75 -16.24
N SER A 425 27.81 7.85 -15.26
CA SER A 425 28.42 6.55 -15.41
C SER A 425 27.72 5.47 -14.59
N ALA A 426 27.96 4.22 -14.99
CA ALA A 426 27.50 3.02 -14.30
C ALA A 426 28.69 2.16 -13.91
N ALA A 427 28.62 1.57 -12.72
CA ALA A 427 29.65 0.67 -12.20
C ALA A 427 29.02 -0.45 -11.38
N ALA A 428 29.71 -1.59 -11.33
CA ALA A 428 29.41 -2.67 -10.39
C ALA A 428 30.49 -2.71 -9.31
N SER A 429 30.08 -2.83 -8.05
CA SER A 429 31.00 -2.98 -6.92
C SER A 429 31.75 -4.33 -6.96
N GLU A 430 31.17 -5.32 -7.63
CA GLU A 430 31.76 -6.63 -7.90
C GLU A 430 31.24 -7.24 -9.22
N PRO A 431 31.97 -8.21 -9.83
CA PRO A 431 31.53 -8.84 -11.07
C PRO A 431 30.28 -9.70 -10.87
N LEU A 432 29.28 -9.52 -11.74
CA LEU A 432 28.11 -10.38 -11.85
C LEU A 432 28.22 -11.22 -13.13
N GLU A 433 27.95 -12.52 -13.04
CA GLU A 433 27.99 -13.39 -14.21
C GLU A 433 26.92 -12.98 -15.22
N GLY A 434 27.31 -12.78 -16.48
CA GLY A 434 26.38 -12.43 -17.56
C GLY A 434 25.90 -10.98 -17.57
N LEU A 435 26.29 -10.15 -16.60
CA LEU A 435 25.87 -8.74 -16.50
C LEU A 435 27.07 -7.79 -16.57
N ASP A 436 26.96 -6.77 -17.41
CA ASP A 436 27.96 -5.69 -17.55
C ASP A 436 27.25 -4.34 -17.41
N PRO A 437 27.60 -3.48 -16.43
CA PRO A 437 27.05 -2.13 -16.35
C PRO A 437 27.21 -1.30 -17.63
N ALA A 438 28.21 -1.63 -18.47
CA ALA A 438 28.38 -0.97 -19.76
C ALA A 438 27.30 -1.33 -20.80
N SER A 439 26.49 -2.37 -20.57
CA SER A 439 25.35 -2.72 -21.42
C SER A 439 24.03 -2.07 -21.01
N ILE A 440 24.03 -1.21 -19.98
CA ILE A 440 22.84 -0.41 -19.63
C ILE A 440 22.43 0.47 -20.82
N THR A 441 21.12 0.56 -21.06
CA THR A 441 20.52 1.48 -22.04
C THR A 441 19.85 2.62 -21.28
N PRO A 442 20.58 3.69 -20.94
CA PRO A 442 20.06 4.69 -20.02
C PRO A 442 19.06 5.64 -20.69
N THR A 443 18.09 6.12 -19.91
CA THR A 443 17.23 7.24 -20.28
C THR A 443 17.54 8.46 -19.41
N VAL A 444 17.93 9.57 -20.04
CA VAL A 444 18.22 10.85 -19.37
C VAL A 444 16.95 11.70 -19.32
N MET A 445 16.64 12.27 -18.16
CA MET A 445 15.51 13.18 -17.95
C MET A 445 15.96 14.50 -17.34
N VAL A 446 15.37 15.61 -17.80
CA VAL A 446 15.61 16.95 -17.23
C VAL A 446 14.26 17.62 -16.92
N GLY A 447 13.99 17.86 -15.63
CA GLY A 447 12.79 18.60 -15.18
C GLY A 447 13.16 20.03 -14.77
N LEU A 448 12.38 21.04 -15.16
CA LEU A 448 12.63 22.44 -14.81
C LEU A 448 11.73 22.86 -13.66
N TYR A 449 12.33 23.20 -12.53
CA TYR A 449 11.59 23.69 -11.36
C TYR A 449 11.04 25.10 -11.62
N GLY A 450 9.82 25.35 -11.16
CA GLY A 450 9.18 26.67 -11.25
C GLY A 450 9.20 27.42 -9.92
N TRP A 451 9.56 28.70 -9.95
CA TRP A 451 9.47 29.65 -8.82
C TRP A 451 10.19 29.18 -7.54
N ASP A 452 11.30 28.44 -7.68
CA ASP A 452 12.02 27.82 -6.55
C ASP A 452 11.15 26.88 -5.68
N THR A 453 9.97 26.46 -6.16
CA THR A 453 9.13 25.46 -5.51
C THR A 453 9.65 24.06 -5.78
N LYS A 454 9.13 23.05 -5.05
CA LYS A 454 9.48 21.67 -5.33
C LYS A 454 9.00 21.22 -6.72
N ASP A 455 7.98 21.82 -7.32
CA ASP A 455 7.29 21.25 -8.50
C ASP A 455 7.87 21.75 -9.83
N PHE A 456 7.79 20.89 -10.85
CA PHE A 456 8.25 21.20 -12.19
C PHE A 456 7.21 22.03 -12.96
N ILE A 457 7.63 23.15 -13.54
CA ILE A 457 6.82 23.90 -14.51
C ILE A 457 6.94 23.31 -15.91
N ILE A 458 8.08 22.64 -16.20
CA ILE A 458 8.29 21.78 -17.37
C ILE A 458 8.76 20.41 -16.88
N GLY A 459 7.92 19.39 -17.02
CA GLY A 459 8.26 17.99 -16.76
C GLY A 459 8.99 17.35 -17.94
N ALA A 460 9.90 16.43 -17.64
CA ALA A 460 10.70 15.73 -18.66
C ALA A 460 9.83 14.95 -19.65
N HIS A 461 8.80 14.29 -19.12
CA HIS A 461 7.90 13.39 -19.84
C HIS A 461 6.74 14.13 -20.53
N GLU A 462 6.68 15.47 -20.50
CA GLU A 462 5.65 16.20 -21.24
C GLU A 462 5.86 16.10 -22.76
N ARG A 463 4.83 16.40 -23.55
CA ARG A 463 4.96 16.63 -24.99
C ARG A 463 4.46 18.03 -25.29
N LEU A 464 5.36 18.88 -25.75
CA LEU A 464 5.18 20.33 -25.79
C LEU A 464 5.47 20.94 -27.17
N ALA A 465 5.89 20.13 -28.13
CA ALA A 465 6.19 20.54 -29.49
C ALA A 465 5.59 19.52 -30.47
N ASP A 466 5.12 20.04 -31.62
CA ASP A 466 4.75 19.24 -32.79
C ASP A 466 6.04 18.87 -33.54
N ASP A 467 6.71 17.84 -33.04
CA ASP A 467 8.01 17.38 -33.54
C ASP A 467 7.85 16.56 -34.83
N ASN A 468 6.66 16.03 -35.08
CA ASN A 468 6.35 15.25 -36.29
C ASN A 468 5.78 16.11 -37.45
N GLY A 469 5.32 17.33 -37.16
CA GLY A 469 4.84 18.32 -38.12
C GLY A 469 3.41 18.09 -38.63
N ASP A 470 2.58 17.33 -37.92
CA ASP A 470 1.20 17.01 -38.30
C ASP A 470 0.16 18.05 -37.81
N GLY A 471 0.60 19.01 -36.99
CA GLY A 471 -0.21 20.09 -36.44
C GLY A 471 -0.94 19.73 -35.14
N VAL A 472 -0.69 18.55 -34.56
CA VAL A 472 -1.31 18.07 -33.31
C VAL A 472 -0.20 17.63 -32.35
N ILE A 473 -0.21 18.18 -31.13
CA ILE A 473 0.71 17.73 -30.08
C ILE A 473 0.08 16.52 -29.39
N ASP A 474 0.56 15.31 -29.68
CA ASP A 474 0.03 14.08 -29.13
C ASP A 474 1.13 13.03 -28.85
N ARG A 475 0.73 11.77 -28.60
CA ARG A 475 1.67 10.69 -28.26
C ARG A 475 2.70 10.36 -29.35
N ASN A 476 2.49 10.82 -30.58
CA ASN A 476 3.39 10.62 -31.72
C ASN A 476 4.52 11.66 -31.74
N ASP A 477 4.46 12.70 -30.90
CA ASP A 477 5.55 13.64 -30.71
C ASP A 477 6.58 13.14 -29.69
N MET A 478 7.76 13.75 -29.71
CA MET A 478 8.84 13.42 -28.81
C MET A 478 8.57 14.04 -27.44
N ARG A 479 9.05 13.36 -26.39
CA ARG A 479 9.02 13.90 -25.03
C ARG A 479 9.86 15.18 -24.97
N ALA A 480 9.53 16.09 -24.08
CA ALA A 480 10.13 17.41 -24.05
C ALA A 480 11.62 17.31 -23.66
N LEU A 481 11.90 16.63 -22.56
CA LEU A 481 13.23 16.53 -21.96
C LEU A 481 13.52 15.13 -21.39
N GLU A 482 13.12 14.10 -22.13
CA GLU A 482 13.41 12.69 -21.84
C GLU A 482 14.01 12.02 -23.07
N TYR A 483 15.16 11.38 -22.91
CA TYR A 483 15.96 10.85 -24.01
C TYR A 483 16.54 9.47 -23.66
N ALA A 484 16.03 8.44 -24.33
CA ALA A 484 16.62 7.11 -24.33
C ALA A 484 17.87 7.10 -25.23
N ILE A 485 19.02 6.75 -24.68
CA ILE A 485 20.28 6.74 -25.44
C ILE A 485 20.21 5.72 -26.58
N GLY A 486 20.53 6.19 -27.78
CA GLY A 486 20.48 5.39 -29.01
C GLY A 486 19.36 5.81 -29.96
N GLU A 487 18.41 6.61 -29.48
CA GLU A 487 17.35 7.21 -30.30
C GLU A 487 17.79 8.55 -30.92
N GLU A 488 17.05 9.04 -31.91
CA GLU A 488 17.17 10.43 -32.36
C GLU A 488 16.25 11.31 -31.52
N HIS A 489 16.72 12.47 -31.04
CA HIS A 489 15.88 13.39 -30.27
C HIS A 489 16.15 14.85 -30.66
N PRO A 490 15.12 15.68 -30.90
CA PRO A 490 15.30 17.05 -31.39
C PRO A 490 16.00 18.00 -30.41
N ARG A 491 15.96 17.66 -29.12
CA ARG A 491 16.48 18.49 -28.01
C ARG A 491 17.62 17.84 -27.23
N PHE A 492 18.15 16.69 -27.67
CA PHE A 492 19.32 16.07 -27.05
C PHE A 492 20.36 15.71 -28.09
N THR A 493 21.62 15.74 -27.70
CA THR A 493 22.74 15.25 -28.52
C THR A 493 23.62 14.36 -27.66
N LEU A 494 23.93 13.17 -28.18
CA LEU A 494 24.91 12.29 -27.57
C LEU A 494 26.34 12.78 -27.90
N GLY A 495 27.11 13.09 -26.86
CA GLY A 495 28.52 13.43 -26.96
C GLY A 495 29.41 12.19 -27.00
N SER A 496 29.30 11.33 -25.97
CA SER A 496 30.04 10.06 -25.89
C SER A 496 29.23 8.98 -25.16
N ALA A 497 29.54 7.72 -25.46
CA ALA A 497 28.96 6.52 -24.84
C ALA A 497 29.98 5.39 -24.92
N GLU A 498 30.91 5.31 -23.96
CA GLU A 498 31.99 4.33 -23.96
C GLU A 498 32.22 3.77 -22.56
N GLY A 499 32.29 2.43 -22.44
CA GLY A 499 32.72 1.76 -21.22
C GLY A 499 31.84 2.01 -19.98
N GLY A 500 30.52 2.17 -20.17
CA GLY A 500 29.59 2.48 -19.08
C GLY A 500 29.65 3.94 -18.61
N ALA A 501 30.20 4.84 -19.44
CA ALA A 501 30.15 6.28 -19.22
C ALA A 501 29.54 6.99 -20.42
N TRP A 502 28.73 8.01 -20.15
CA TRP A 502 27.99 8.76 -21.15
C TRP A 502 28.12 10.26 -20.92
N GLU A 503 28.12 11.01 -22.03
CA GLU A 503 27.99 12.46 -22.04
C GLU A 503 26.85 12.84 -22.98
N VAL A 504 25.87 13.57 -22.48
CA VAL A 504 24.67 14.00 -23.21
C VAL A 504 24.47 15.49 -23.03
N THR A 505 24.12 16.20 -24.09
CA THR A 505 23.75 17.63 -24.04
C THR A 505 22.27 17.81 -24.29
N ALA A 506 21.55 18.42 -23.34
CA ALA A 506 20.17 18.85 -23.47
C ALA A 506 20.09 20.30 -23.99
N ASP A 507 19.23 20.57 -24.96
CA ASP A 507 18.93 21.90 -25.49
C ASP A 507 17.70 22.48 -24.78
N LEU A 508 17.93 23.50 -23.95
CA LEU A 508 16.90 24.23 -23.21
C LEU A 508 16.46 25.51 -23.92
N SER A 509 16.81 25.72 -25.18
CA SER A 509 16.54 26.96 -25.92
C SER A 509 15.05 27.32 -26.01
N THR A 510 14.16 26.32 -25.99
CA THR A 510 12.70 26.52 -25.95
C THR A 510 12.24 27.31 -24.72
N TRP A 511 12.97 27.27 -23.61
CA TRP A 511 12.57 27.86 -22.32
C TRP A 511 13.48 29.01 -21.87
N THR A 512 14.19 29.66 -22.80
CA THR A 512 15.08 30.79 -22.48
C THR A 512 14.39 31.92 -21.73
N ASP A 513 13.12 32.18 -22.04
CA ASP A 513 12.38 33.27 -21.41
C ASP A 513 12.12 33.00 -19.92
N LEU A 514 11.77 31.75 -19.56
CA LEU A 514 11.58 31.32 -18.18
C LEU A 514 12.90 31.30 -17.39
N ILE A 515 14.01 31.00 -18.06
CA ILE A 515 15.34 31.06 -17.44
C ILE A 515 15.77 32.52 -17.25
N ALA A 516 15.51 33.38 -18.24
CA ALA A 516 15.93 34.78 -18.23
C ALA A 516 15.14 35.62 -17.22
N ASP A 517 13.85 35.35 -17.01
CA ASP A 517 13.03 36.05 -16.03
C ASP A 517 13.17 35.49 -14.60
N GLY A 518 13.86 34.36 -14.44
CA GLY A 518 14.12 33.72 -13.16
C GLY A 518 12.99 32.84 -12.64
N THR A 519 11.98 32.55 -13.45
CA THR A 519 10.96 31.53 -13.15
C THR A 519 11.61 30.16 -13.00
N VAL A 520 12.57 29.85 -13.87
CA VAL A 520 13.40 28.63 -13.81
C VAL A 520 14.82 29.01 -13.44
N LYS A 521 15.25 28.61 -12.25
CA LYS A 521 16.66 28.77 -11.80
C LYS A 521 17.38 27.44 -11.65
N ARG A 522 16.62 26.36 -11.45
CA ARG A 522 17.13 25.02 -11.18
C ARG A 522 16.43 24.01 -12.06
N VAL A 523 17.20 22.97 -12.37
CA VAL A 523 16.69 21.77 -13.02
C VAL A 523 17.01 20.57 -12.15
N GLU A 524 16.21 19.54 -12.27
CA GLU A 524 16.55 18.21 -11.79
C GLU A 524 17.03 17.38 -12.98
N ILE A 525 18.14 16.68 -12.81
CA ILE A 525 18.69 15.75 -13.78
C ILE A 525 18.49 14.34 -13.21
N ALA A 526 17.90 13.44 -13.98
CA ALA A 526 17.73 12.04 -13.59
C ALA A 526 18.20 11.09 -14.70
N VAL A 527 18.60 9.87 -14.31
CA VAL A 527 18.99 8.80 -15.24
C VAL A 527 18.26 7.52 -14.84
N MET A 528 17.46 6.95 -15.73
CA MET A 528 16.88 5.61 -15.54
C MET A 528 17.82 4.56 -16.15
N PRO A 529 18.34 3.59 -15.38
CA PRO A 529 19.36 2.66 -15.85
C PRO A 529 18.75 1.32 -16.27
N GLU A 530 18.14 1.25 -17.45
CA GLU A 530 17.57 -0.01 -17.95
C GLU A 530 18.67 -1.07 -18.21
N LEU A 531 18.52 -2.23 -17.58
CA LEU A 531 19.38 -3.40 -17.74
C LEU A 531 18.53 -4.67 -17.80
N PHE A 532 18.88 -5.57 -18.71
CA PHE A 532 18.27 -6.89 -18.84
C PHE A 532 19.29 -7.99 -18.54
N ASP A 533 18.83 -9.09 -17.96
CA ASP A 533 19.62 -10.32 -17.87
C ASP A 533 19.65 -11.11 -19.18
N ALA A 534 20.28 -12.29 -19.14
CA ALA A 534 20.41 -13.18 -20.30
C ALA A 534 19.07 -13.76 -20.78
N ASP A 535 18.06 -13.81 -19.92
CA ASP A 535 16.72 -14.32 -20.21
C ASP A 535 15.76 -13.19 -20.67
N GLY A 536 16.25 -11.95 -20.69
CA GLY A 536 15.48 -10.78 -21.12
C GLY A 536 14.58 -10.21 -20.02
N VAL A 537 14.84 -10.52 -18.75
CA VAL A 537 14.15 -9.93 -17.61
C VAL A 537 14.80 -8.60 -17.25
N GLN A 538 14.00 -7.55 -17.14
CA GLN A 538 14.47 -6.23 -16.70
C GLN A 538 14.76 -6.26 -15.19
N LEU A 539 15.91 -5.72 -14.79
CA LEU A 539 16.40 -5.80 -13.41
C LEU A 539 16.08 -4.53 -12.62
N ALA A 540 15.78 -4.68 -11.33
CA ALA A 540 15.51 -3.58 -10.41
C ALA A 540 16.79 -2.83 -10.07
N LEU A 541 16.88 -1.59 -10.54
CA LEU A 541 18.02 -0.69 -10.35
C LEU A 541 17.54 0.68 -9.88
N ASN A 542 18.37 1.35 -9.07
CA ASN A 542 18.06 2.66 -8.54
C ASN A 542 18.38 3.75 -9.58
N ALA A 543 17.39 4.57 -9.92
CA ALA A 543 17.57 5.74 -10.77
C ALA A 543 18.10 6.93 -9.96
N PRO A 544 19.34 7.43 -10.19
CA PRO A 544 19.82 8.63 -9.52
C PRO A 544 19.10 9.89 -10.04
N SER A 545 19.02 10.90 -9.18
CA SER A 545 18.73 12.27 -9.61
C SER A 545 19.54 13.28 -8.81
N ARG A 546 19.79 14.46 -9.40
CA ARG A 546 20.52 15.57 -8.77
C ARG A 546 19.95 16.92 -9.19
N THR A 547 19.91 17.87 -8.26
CA THR A 547 19.46 19.24 -8.51
C THR A 547 20.63 20.10 -8.97
N PHE A 548 20.47 20.78 -10.10
CA PHE A 548 21.47 21.66 -10.69
C PHE A 548 20.97 23.11 -10.79
N ASP A 549 21.75 24.07 -10.29
CA ASP A 549 21.46 25.50 -10.40
C ASP A 549 22.10 26.07 -11.67
N LEU A 550 21.25 26.55 -12.58
CA LEU A 550 21.68 27.05 -13.90
C LEU A 550 22.51 28.33 -13.79
N GLY A 551 22.22 29.19 -12.80
CA GLY A 551 22.92 30.46 -12.60
C GLY A 551 24.26 30.29 -11.90
N ALA A 552 24.31 29.42 -10.89
CA ALA A 552 25.55 29.06 -10.20
C ALA A 552 26.41 28.09 -11.02
N ASN A 553 25.82 27.40 -12.00
CA ASN A 553 26.44 26.37 -12.82
C ASN A 553 27.07 25.26 -11.95
N ASN A 554 26.31 24.78 -10.97
CA ASN A 554 26.75 23.79 -9.99
C ASN A 554 25.59 22.98 -9.41
N PHE A 555 25.89 21.78 -8.91
CA PHE A 555 24.91 20.98 -8.15
C PHE A 555 24.60 21.62 -6.80
N VAL A 556 23.34 21.51 -6.40
CA VAL A 556 22.76 22.03 -5.15
C VAL A 556 21.80 21.00 -4.55
N ASP A 557 22.29 19.77 -4.38
CA ASP A 557 21.48 18.61 -3.98
C ASP A 557 20.70 18.82 -2.66
N ASP A 558 21.20 19.66 -1.75
CA ASP A 558 20.55 19.98 -0.48
C ASP A 558 19.47 21.07 -0.58
N PHE A 559 19.20 21.63 -1.77
CA PHE A 559 18.22 22.71 -1.91
C PHE A 559 16.79 22.22 -1.61
N TYR A 560 16.45 21.02 -2.08
CA TYR A 560 15.19 20.35 -1.76
C TYR A 560 15.47 19.16 -0.84
N SER A 561 15.14 19.30 0.44
CA SER A 561 15.22 18.18 1.38
C SER A 561 14.26 17.05 0.96
N PRO A 562 14.63 15.78 1.18
CA PRO A 562 13.71 14.65 1.03
C PRO A 562 12.45 14.82 1.88
N ILE A 563 11.30 14.55 1.26
CA ILE A 563 9.98 14.58 1.93
C ILE A 563 9.53 13.17 2.30
N ALA A 564 9.92 12.18 1.51
CA ALA A 564 9.55 10.79 1.70
C ALA A 564 10.78 9.90 1.64
N LYS A 565 10.70 8.78 2.35
CA LYS A 565 11.75 7.78 2.55
C LYS A 565 11.59 6.67 1.53
N VAL A 566 12.66 6.32 0.83
CA VAL A 566 12.64 5.18 -0.10
C VAL A 566 13.03 3.90 0.63
N ASP A 567 14.23 3.82 1.20
CA ASP A 567 14.75 2.58 1.78
C ASP A 567 13.99 2.13 3.04
N ASP A 568 13.85 3.03 4.02
CA ASP A 568 13.14 2.79 5.29
C ASP A 568 11.72 3.38 5.29
N GLY A 569 11.11 3.47 4.11
CA GLY A 569 9.72 3.85 3.91
C GLY A 569 9.08 2.99 2.82
N CYS A 570 9.16 3.43 1.56
CA CYS A 570 8.52 2.72 0.44
C CYS A 570 9.00 1.27 0.29
N ASN A 571 10.31 1.02 0.36
CA ASN A 571 10.90 -0.30 0.17
C ASN A 571 10.71 -1.22 1.38
N ASN A 572 10.26 -0.73 2.54
CA ASN A 572 9.81 -1.62 3.61
C ASN A 572 8.65 -2.49 3.09
N CYS A 573 7.70 -1.88 2.36
CA CYS A 573 6.56 -2.60 1.78
C CYS A 573 6.83 -3.16 0.39
N HIS A 574 7.46 -2.37 -0.48
CA HIS A 574 7.62 -2.72 -1.91
C HIS A 574 8.86 -3.56 -2.21
N GLU A 575 9.79 -3.71 -1.26
CA GLU A 575 11.12 -4.34 -1.39
C GLU A 575 12.08 -3.61 -2.36
N ALA A 576 11.60 -3.33 -3.57
CA ALA A 576 12.20 -2.46 -4.57
C ALA A 576 11.08 -1.71 -5.30
N LEU A 577 11.09 -0.39 -5.23
CA LEU A 577 10.06 0.44 -5.84
C LEU A 577 9.98 0.25 -7.37
N ALA A 578 8.76 0.32 -7.93
CA ALA A 578 8.45 0.22 -9.36
C ALA A 578 8.61 -1.18 -10.00
N THR A 579 8.86 -2.24 -9.23
CA THR A 579 8.85 -3.61 -9.79
C THR A 579 7.45 -4.15 -10.06
N THR A 580 6.44 -3.63 -9.36
CA THR A 580 5.02 -4.01 -9.50
C THR A 580 4.19 -2.98 -10.26
N PHE A 581 4.81 -1.87 -10.68
CA PHE A 581 4.16 -0.81 -11.45
C PHE A 581 5.18 -0.07 -12.31
N HIS A 582 4.85 0.21 -13.57
CA HIS A 582 5.81 0.71 -14.58
C HIS A 582 6.95 -0.28 -14.85
N SER A 583 8.21 0.11 -14.58
CA SER A 583 9.41 -0.66 -14.89
C SER A 583 10.43 -0.62 -13.75
N PRO A 584 11.19 -1.71 -13.51
CA PRO A 584 12.13 -1.84 -12.38
C PRO A 584 13.30 -0.84 -12.36
N ASP A 585 13.59 -0.15 -13.45
CA ASP A 585 14.67 0.85 -13.58
C ASP A 585 14.28 2.24 -13.04
N ARG A 586 13.11 2.38 -12.42
CA ARG A 586 12.59 3.66 -11.88
C ARG A 586 12.73 3.79 -10.37
N GLY A 587 13.26 2.76 -9.70
CA GLY A 587 13.36 2.69 -8.25
C GLY A 587 14.35 3.69 -7.64
N GLY A 588 14.49 3.63 -6.31
CA GLY A 588 15.56 4.31 -5.57
C GLY A 588 15.34 5.79 -5.26
N ASN A 589 14.55 6.53 -6.05
CA ASN A 589 14.37 7.96 -5.85
C ASN A 589 13.00 8.48 -6.31
N LEU A 590 12.20 8.99 -5.36
CA LEU A 590 10.86 9.54 -5.65
C LEU A 590 10.87 10.80 -6.51
N VAL A 591 11.97 11.55 -6.58
CA VAL A 591 12.08 12.71 -7.46
C VAL A 591 12.05 12.28 -8.94
N VAL A 592 12.55 11.10 -9.27
CA VAL A 592 12.47 10.52 -10.61
C VAL A 592 11.00 10.31 -11.00
N CYS A 593 10.17 9.80 -10.10
CA CYS A 593 8.73 9.66 -10.32
C CYS A 593 8.06 11.01 -10.61
N ARG A 594 8.50 12.07 -9.93
CA ARG A 594 7.96 13.43 -10.08
C ARG A 594 8.26 14.06 -11.44
N MET A 595 9.20 13.52 -12.23
CA MET A 595 9.44 13.97 -13.61
C MET A 595 8.24 13.73 -14.53
N CYS A 596 7.39 12.75 -14.17
CA CYS A 596 6.16 12.40 -14.87
C CYS A 596 4.91 12.72 -14.04
N HIS A 597 5.02 12.59 -12.71
CA HIS A 597 3.95 12.87 -11.75
C HIS A 597 3.97 14.33 -11.29
N ILE A 598 3.61 15.23 -12.22
CA ILE A 598 3.60 16.69 -12.05
C ILE A 598 2.20 17.25 -11.82
N THR A 599 2.13 18.51 -11.40
CA THR A 599 0.87 19.22 -11.08
C THR A 599 0.05 19.60 -12.32
N LYS A 600 0.64 19.52 -13.51
CA LYS A 600 0.04 19.92 -14.80
C LYS A 600 -0.90 18.87 -15.41
N SER A 601 -1.24 17.82 -14.67
CA SER A 601 -2.19 16.82 -15.13
C SER A 601 -3.12 16.40 -13.99
N GLY A 602 -4.39 16.22 -14.33
CA GLY A 602 -5.31 15.47 -13.47
C GLY A 602 -4.85 14.02 -13.33
N GLY A 603 -5.36 13.30 -12.34
CA GLY A 603 -4.92 11.96 -11.97
C GLY A 603 -5.01 10.89 -13.07
N SER A 604 -5.67 11.19 -14.20
CA SER A 604 -6.01 10.32 -15.34
C SER A 604 -6.80 9.06 -14.95
N HIS A 605 -6.22 8.20 -14.12
CA HIS A 605 -6.83 6.96 -13.61
C HIS A 605 -7.64 7.17 -12.33
N LEU A 606 -7.34 8.23 -11.59
CA LEU A 606 -8.01 8.55 -10.33
C LEU A 606 -8.84 9.81 -10.55
N GLU A 607 -10.12 9.73 -10.23
CA GLU A 607 -11.04 10.86 -10.34
C GLU A 607 -10.91 11.83 -9.17
N LEU A 608 -11.10 13.13 -9.44
CA LEU A 608 -10.94 14.22 -8.48
C LEU A 608 -9.55 14.30 -7.81
N GLN A 609 -8.54 13.62 -8.37
CA GLN A 609 -7.16 13.64 -7.92
C GLN A 609 -6.25 14.32 -8.92
N SER A 610 -5.09 14.77 -8.46
CA SER A 610 -4.01 15.26 -9.31
C SER A 610 -3.01 14.14 -9.60
N ARG A 611 -2.33 14.21 -10.74
CA ARG A 611 -1.23 13.30 -11.06
C ARG A 611 0.02 13.58 -10.25
N SER A 612 0.09 14.73 -9.57
CA SER A 612 1.19 15.03 -8.66
C SER A 612 1.32 13.95 -7.58
N LEU A 613 2.56 13.55 -7.29
CA LEU A 613 2.82 12.40 -6.42
C LEU A 613 2.18 12.53 -5.02
N ASP A 614 2.05 13.74 -4.50
CA ASP A 614 1.43 14.04 -3.18
C ASP A 614 -0.10 13.91 -3.15
N SER A 615 -0.78 13.84 -4.29
CA SER A 615 -2.20 13.48 -4.39
C SER A 615 -2.36 12.04 -4.84
N TYR A 616 -1.59 11.66 -5.85
CA TYR A 616 -1.68 10.36 -6.50
C TYR A 616 -1.34 9.21 -5.56
N ALA A 617 -0.20 9.29 -4.84
CA ALA A 617 0.20 8.25 -3.91
C ALA A 617 -0.76 8.13 -2.72
N HIS A 618 -1.27 9.25 -2.20
CA HIS A 618 -2.24 9.23 -1.11
C HIS A 618 -3.56 8.58 -1.53
N ALA A 619 -4.06 8.86 -2.74
CA ALA A 619 -5.29 8.26 -3.23
C ALA A 619 -5.15 6.76 -3.51
N ILE A 620 -4.01 6.31 -4.08
CA ILE A 620 -3.69 4.88 -4.23
C ILE A 620 -3.72 4.17 -2.88
N HIS A 621 -3.04 4.72 -1.87
CA HIS A 621 -2.96 4.10 -0.54
C HIS A 621 -4.20 4.36 0.33
N SER A 622 -5.16 5.13 -0.17
CA SER A 622 -6.53 5.20 0.33
C SER A 622 -7.47 4.27 -0.46
N PHE A 623 -6.90 3.42 -1.33
CA PHE A 623 -7.58 2.41 -2.13
C PHE A 623 -8.68 2.98 -3.02
N GLN A 624 -8.47 4.17 -3.58
CA GLN A 624 -9.33 4.65 -4.65
C GLN A 624 -9.08 3.80 -5.91
N ALA A 625 -10.14 3.17 -6.44
CA ALA A 625 -10.03 2.33 -7.62
C ALA A 625 -9.56 3.11 -8.85
N PHE A 626 -8.70 2.49 -9.65
CA PHE A 626 -8.24 3.04 -10.92
C PHE A 626 -9.31 2.86 -11.98
N ASP A 627 -9.42 3.85 -12.87
CA ASP A 627 -10.22 3.79 -14.08
C ASP A 627 -11.67 3.34 -13.81
N ILE A 628 -12.29 3.86 -12.75
CA ILE A 628 -13.65 3.46 -12.31
C ILE A 628 -14.71 3.58 -13.42
N GLY A 629 -14.50 4.44 -14.42
CA GLY A 629 -15.38 4.56 -15.58
C GLY A 629 -15.35 3.36 -16.54
N ASP A 630 -14.29 2.55 -16.50
CA ASP A 630 -14.14 1.32 -17.29
C ASP A 630 -14.76 0.10 -16.58
N ILE A 631 -15.16 0.23 -15.31
CA ILE A 631 -15.81 -0.83 -14.53
C ILE A 631 -17.31 -0.88 -14.88
N ASP A 632 -17.79 -2.04 -15.32
CA ASP A 632 -19.22 -2.30 -15.49
C ASP A 632 -19.82 -2.85 -14.19
N PHE A 633 -20.50 -2.00 -13.41
CA PHE A 633 -21.12 -2.43 -12.15
C PHE A 633 -22.38 -3.29 -12.35
N ALA A 634 -22.84 -3.49 -13.59
CA ALA A 634 -23.84 -4.51 -13.88
C ALA A 634 -23.23 -5.92 -13.98
N ASP A 635 -21.91 -6.02 -14.14
CA ASP A 635 -21.15 -7.26 -14.02
C ASP A 635 -20.83 -7.54 -12.54
N PRO A 636 -21.40 -8.60 -11.94
CA PRO A 636 -21.20 -8.90 -10.53
C PRO A 636 -19.74 -9.21 -10.17
N VAL A 637 -18.92 -9.67 -11.13
CA VAL A 637 -17.49 -9.95 -10.88
C VAL A 637 -16.72 -8.64 -10.71
N GLN A 638 -16.91 -7.71 -11.64
CA GLN A 638 -16.24 -6.41 -11.59
C GLN A 638 -16.70 -5.59 -10.38
N ALA A 639 -17.99 -5.61 -10.07
CA ALA A 639 -18.54 -4.95 -8.87
C ALA A 639 -17.93 -5.52 -7.57
N MET A 640 -17.80 -6.85 -7.45
CA MET A 640 -17.19 -7.50 -6.29
C MET A 640 -15.70 -7.14 -6.16
N HIS A 641 -14.93 -7.14 -7.25
CA HIS A 641 -13.52 -6.73 -7.20
C HIS A 641 -13.35 -5.26 -6.81
N TYR A 642 -14.23 -4.38 -7.27
CA TYR A 642 -14.26 -2.99 -6.83
C TYR A 642 -14.52 -2.89 -5.32
N GLU A 643 -15.57 -3.55 -4.82
CA GLU A 643 -15.93 -3.53 -3.39
C GLU A 643 -14.78 -4.04 -2.52
N HIS A 644 -14.20 -5.19 -2.88
CA HIS A 644 -13.02 -5.71 -2.20
C HIS A 644 -11.88 -4.69 -2.19
N HIS A 645 -11.54 -4.12 -3.35
CA HIS A 645 -10.43 -3.16 -3.46
C HIS A 645 -10.60 -1.96 -2.52
N VAL A 646 -11.76 -1.30 -2.54
CA VAL A 646 -11.98 -0.04 -1.83
C VAL A 646 -12.20 -0.20 -0.32
N GLU A 647 -12.54 -1.41 0.14
CA GLU A 647 -12.76 -1.71 1.55
C GLU A 647 -11.47 -2.06 2.32
N PHE A 648 -10.33 -2.19 1.63
CA PHE A 648 -9.08 -2.53 2.29
C PHE A 648 -8.50 -1.34 3.06
N PRO A 649 -8.09 -1.54 4.33
CA PRO A 649 -7.36 -0.52 5.05
C PRO A 649 -5.87 -0.55 4.69
N TYR A 650 -5.20 0.60 4.83
CA TYR A 650 -3.74 0.64 4.77
C TYR A 650 -3.14 -0.28 5.86
N PRO A 651 -2.07 -1.05 5.59
CA PRO A 651 -1.61 -2.16 6.46
C PRO A 651 -1.24 -1.78 7.90
N THR A 652 -0.92 -0.50 8.17
CA THR A 652 -0.64 0.01 9.53
C THR A 652 -1.90 0.41 10.30
N HIS A 653 -3.10 0.29 9.74
CA HIS A 653 -4.39 0.51 10.41
C HIS A 653 -4.60 1.92 10.99
N GLY A 654 -4.20 2.96 10.26
CA GLY A 654 -4.40 4.35 10.66
C GLY A 654 -3.51 5.31 9.87
N PRO A 655 -3.58 6.62 10.15
CA PRO A 655 -2.83 7.64 9.42
C PRO A 655 -1.37 7.72 9.92
N ASN A 656 -0.58 6.69 9.65
CA ASN A 656 0.84 6.63 9.96
C ASN A 656 1.65 7.39 8.90
N CYS A 657 1.80 8.70 9.05
CA CYS A 657 2.54 9.54 8.11
C CYS A 657 4.01 9.10 7.96
N GLU A 658 4.64 8.70 9.06
CA GLU A 658 6.05 8.30 9.13
C GLU A 658 6.34 6.92 8.51
N SER A 659 5.30 6.17 8.10
CA SER A 659 5.48 5.00 7.22
C SER A 659 6.14 5.38 5.90
N CYS A 660 5.85 6.57 5.38
CA CYS A 660 6.36 7.05 4.09
C CYS A 660 7.20 8.32 4.22
N HIS A 661 6.91 9.19 5.18
CA HIS A 661 7.52 10.52 5.27
C HIS A 661 8.75 10.58 6.17
N VAL A 662 9.64 11.51 5.87
CA VAL A 662 10.66 11.94 6.84
C VAL A 662 9.97 12.71 7.97
N GLU A 663 10.36 12.47 9.23
CA GLU A 663 9.80 13.15 10.40
C GLU A 663 9.74 14.68 10.18
N GLY A 664 8.58 15.27 10.46
CA GLY A 664 8.34 16.71 10.32
C GLY A 664 8.08 17.22 8.89
N THR A 665 8.01 16.35 7.88
CA THR A 665 7.79 16.74 6.46
C THR A 665 6.39 16.43 5.91
N TYR A 666 5.52 15.85 6.73
CA TYR A 666 4.16 15.41 6.36
C TYR A 666 3.05 16.44 6.68
N ASN A 667 3.42 17.67 7.06
CA ASN A 667 2.46 18.75 7.30
C ASN A 667 1.98 19.39 5.98
N MET A 668 0.90 20.15 6.10
CA MET A 668 0.20 20.78 4.97
C MET A 668 1.16 21.55 4.04
N PRO A 669 1.24 21.21 2.74
CA PRO A 669 2.05 21.96 1.80
C PRO A 669 1.50 23.37 1.62
N SER A 670 2.41 24.33 1.42
CA SER A 670 2.05 25.71 1.09
C SER A 670 2.46 26.04 -0.34
N GLN A 671 1.80 27.05 -0.88
CA GLN A 671 2.12 27.66 -2.18
C GLN A 671 3.49 28.35 -2.27
N LEU A 672 4.21 28.53 -1.15
CA LEU A 672 5.62 28.96 -1.19
C LEU A 672 6.56 27.84 -1.60
N SER A 673 6.12 26.59 -1.42
CA SER A 673 6.95 25.40 -1.60
C SER A 673 6.41 24.48 -2.68
N SER A 674 5.21 24.71 -3.20
CA SER A 674 4.53 23.86 -4.17
C SER A 674 3.60 24.67 -5.07
N LEU A 675 3.47 24.28 -6.34
CA LEU A 675 2.62 24.97 -7.31
C LEU A 675 1.16 24.53 -7.17
N PRO A 676 0.18 25.33 -7.63
CA PRO A 676 -1.17 24.87 -7.97
C PRO A 676 -1.15 23.61 -8.85
N GLY A 677 -2.22 22.82 -8.85
CA GLY A 677 -2.33 21.64 -9.71
C GLY A 677 -3.73 21.35 -10.22
N ILE A 678 -3.81 20.58 -11.30
CA ILE A 678 -5.06 20.12 -11.90
C ILE A 678 -5.52 18.84 -11.19
N GLN A 679 -6.79 18.80 -10.81
CA GLN A 679 -7.53 17.59 -10.46
C GLN A 679 -8.36 17.12 -11.66
N SER A 680 -8.44 15.81 -11.87
CA SER A 680 -9.33 15.18 -12.86
C SER A 680 -10.81 15.45 -12.52
N ALA A 681 -11.68 15.23 -13.50
CA ALA A 681 -13.14 15.23 -13.30
C ALA A 681 -13.60 13.92 -12.65
N THR A 682 -14.88 13.84 -12.28
CA THR A 682 -15.54 12.55 -12.01
C THR A 682 -15.66 11.72 -13.29
N SER A 683 -15.61 10.40 -13.15
CA SER A 683 -15.86 9.48 -14.26
C SER A 683 -17.35 9.22 -14.46
N THR A 684 -17.75 9.00 -15.71
CA THR A 684 -19.07 8.42 -16.01
C THR A 684 -19.03 6.93 -15.73
N ILE A 685 -19.96 6.43 -14.92
CA ILE A 685 -20.00 5.03 -14.49
C ILE A 685 -21.16 4.29 -15.16
N THR A 686 -20.94 3.03 -15.53
CA THR A 686 -21.97 2.13 -16.08
C THR A 686 -22.47 1.17 -14.99
N GLY A 687 -23.78 0.91 -14.94
CA GLY A 687 -24.34 -0.12 -14.06
C GLY A 687 -24.59 0.30 -12.60
N TRP A 688 -24.13 1.48 -12.18
CA TRP A 688 -24.31 2.03 -10.83
C TRP A 688 -24.98 3.41 -10.85
N ASP A 689 -26.10 3.54 -10.14
CA ASP A 689 -26.73 4.84 -9.87
C ASP A 689 -25.96 5.56 -8.74
N ARG A 690 -24.89 6.23 -9.14
CA ARG A 690 -23.93 6.89 -8.24
C ARG A 690 -24.54 8.13 -7.57
N ALA A 691 -24.31 8.31 -6.27
CA ALA A 691 -24.77 9.47 -5.52
C ALA A 691 -23.91 10.72 -5.79
N ILE A 692 -22.62 10.55 -6.01
CA ILE A 692 -21.70 11.66 -6.33
C ILE A 692 -22.07 12.27 -7.69
N PRO A 693 -22.30 13.61 -7.75
CA PRO A 693 -22.67 14.27 -8.99
C PRO A 693 -21.48 14.42 -9.93
N ASP A 694 -21.76 14.69 -11.20
CA ASP A 694 -20.74 15.10 -12.16
C ASP A 694 -20.01 16.36 -11.65
N MET A 695 -18.69 16.25 -11.42
CA MET A 695 -17.84 17.38 -11.08
C MET A 695 -16.76 17.56 -12.15
N PRO A 696 -16.54 18.80 -12.65
CA PRO A 696 -15.56 19.07 -13.68
C PRO A 696 -14.12 18.94 -13.15
N SER A 697 -13.16 18.87 -14.08
CA SER A 697 -11.76 19.07 -13.76
C SER A 697 -11.53 20.50 -13.27
N VAL A 698 -10.73 20.64 -12.21
CA VAL A 698 -10.49 21.93 -11.55
C VAL A 698 -9.01 22.12 -11.22
N VAL A 699 -8.56 23.37 -11.21
CA VAL A 699 -7.27 23.80 -10.66
C VAL A 699 -7.46 24.19 -9.20
N VAL A 700 -6.63 23.60 -8.34
CA VAL A 700 -6.69 23.78 -6.87
C VAL A 700 -5.33 24.12 -6.29
N GLY A 701 -5.34 24.62 -5.04
CA GLY A 701 -4.13 24.88 -4.27
C GLY A 701 -3.41 23.63 -3.79
N PRO A 702 -2.13 23.74 -3.38
CA PRO A 702 -1.33 22.61 -2.91
C PRO A 702 -1.95 21.84 -1.74
N GLY A 703 -2.58 22.54 -0.79
CA GLY A 703 -3.18 21.94 0.39
C GLY A 703 -4.41 21.10 0.05
N ALA A 704 -5.36 21.69 -0.68
CA ALA A 704 -6.53 20.98 -1.20
C ALA A 704 -6.14 19.76 -2.06
N ARG A 705 -5.07 19.87 -2.86
CA ARG A 705 -4.56 18.76 -3.66
C ARG A 705 -4.03 17.60 -2.81
N ALA A 706 -3.12 17.88 -1.87
CA ALA A 706 -2.52 16.83 -1.05
C ALA A 706 -3.53 16.18 -0.09
N CYS A 707 -4.38 16.99 0.54
CA CYS A 707 -5.39 16.49 1.49
C CYS A 707 -6.56 15.79 0.80
N GLY A 708 -6.90 16.21 -0.43
CA GLY A 708 -7.86 15.51 -1.27
C GLY A 708 -7.41 14.08 -1.59
N GLY A 709 -6.09 13.83 -1.64
CA GLY A 709 -5.53 12.50 -1.82
C GLY A 709 -6.14 11.45 -0.88
N CYS A 710 -6.36 11.77 0.39
CA CYS A 710 -7.02 10.85 1.34
C CYS A 710 -8.50 11.18 1.53
N HIS A 711 -8.84 12.42 1.89
CA HIS A 711 -10.19 12.76 2.34
C HIS A 711 -11.23 12.78 1.22
N VAL A 712 -10.83 13.10 -0.01
CA VAL A 712 -11.74 13.00 -1.16
C VAL A 712 -11.81 11.55 -1.64
N ALA A 713 -10.69 10.81 -1.62
CA ALA A 713 -10.66 9.39 -1.98
C ALA A 713 -11.59 8.54 -1.08
N GLU A 714 -11.53 8.71 0.25
CA GLU A 714 -12.39 8.00 1.20
C GLU A 714 -13.88 8.24 0.91
N LEU A 715 -14.28 9.51 0.71
CA LEU A 715 -15.67 9.87 0.41
C LEU A 715 -16.12 9.41 -0.98
N ILE A 716 -15.18 9.24 -1.93
CA ILE A 716 -15.46 8.63 -3.23
C ILE A 716 -15.72 7.14 -3.08
N ASN A 717 -14.88 6.44 -2.32
CA ASN A 717 -15.01 5.00 -2.08
C ASN A 717 -16.35 4.67 -1.40
N GLU A 718 -16.79 5.52 -0.47
CA GLU A 718 -18.10 5.40 0.21
C GLU A 718 -19.31 5.88 -0.64
N ASP A 719 -19.08 6.45 -1.82
CA ASP A 719 -20.08 7.17 -2.63
C ASP A 719 -20.88 8.21 -1.80
N ASN A 720 -20.17 8.92 -0.91
CA ASN A 720 -20.78 9.79 0.09
C ASN A 720 -20.84 11.26 -0.38
N ALA A 721 -21.75 11.52 -1.33
CA ALA A 721 -21.96 12.87 -1.87
C ALA A 721 -22.34 13.93 -0.81
N ALA A 722 -23.00 13.50 0.27
CA ALA A 722 -23.47 14.37 1.34
C ALA A 722 -22.32 15.00 2.15
N GLU A 723 -21.18 14.32 2.22
CA GLU A 723 -19.96 14.82 2.88
C GLU A 723 -18.94 15.35 1.88
N LEU A 724 -18.86 14.75 0.68
CA LEU A 724 -17.94 15.18 -0.36
C LEU A 724 -18.21 16.63 -0.81
N ILE A 725 -19.47 16.99 -1.06
CA ILE A 725 -19.83 18.33 -1.53
C ILE A 725 -19.44 19.41 -0.49
N PRO A 726 -19.82 19.29 0.80
CA PRO A 726 -19.34 20.20 1.84
C PRO A 726 -17.81 20.25 1.96
N LEU A 727 -17.11 19.13 1.83
CA LEU A 727 -15.65 19.10 1.86
C LEU A 727 -15.05 19.91 0.70
N LYS A 728 -15.54 19.73 -0.53
CA LYS A 728 -15.09 20.50 -1.69
C LYS A 728 -15.36 22.00 -1.53
N ILE A 729 -16.53 22.37 -0.98
CA ILE A 729 -16.86 23.76 -0.63
C ILE A 729 -15.90 24.30 0.44
N HIS A 730 -15.53 23.49 1.44
CA HIS A 730 -14.56 23.89 2.46
C HIS A 730 -13.18 24.14 1.85
N MET A 731 -12.70 23.24 1.01
CA MET A 731 -11.43 23.38 0.28
C MET A 731 -11.42 24.64 -0.62
N GLU A 732 -12.52 24.91 -1.33
CA GLU A 732 -12.68 26.11 -2.15
C GLU A 732 -12.65 27.38 -1.30
N ASN A 733 -13.36 27.42 -0.17
CA ASN A 733 -13.38 28.58 0.73
C ASN A 733 -12.01 28.84 1.40
N GLY A 734 -11.28 27.78 1.71
CA GLY A 734 -9.93 27.85 2.27
C GLY A 734 -8.87 28.17 1.22
N GLY A 735 -9.13 27.89 -0.05
CA GLY A 735 -8.22 28.09 -1.17
C GLY A 735 -8.92 28.61 -2.41
N TYR A 736 -8.90 27.79 -3.47
CA TYR A 736 -9.59 28.07 -4.72
C TYR A 736 -9.86 26.76 -5.46
N SER A 737 -10.91 26.79 -6.27
CA SER A 737 -11.27 25.72 -7.20
C SER A 737 -11.73 26.39 -8.50
N VAL A 738 -10.86 26.40 -9.50
CA VAL A 738 -11.14 27.05 -10.80
C VAL A 738 -11.38 25.96 -11.83
N GLU A 739 -12.54 25.94 -12.48
CA GLU A 739 -12.80 24.99 -13.56
C GLU A 739 -11.71 25.07 -14.63
N ALA A 740 -11.10 23.93 -14.94
CA ALA A 740 -9.96 23.86 -15.84
C ALA A 740 -10.37 24.19 -17.30
N GLY A 741 -11.63 23.88 -17.66
CA GLY A 741 -12.19 24.15 -18.99
C GLY A 741 -11.59 23.28 -20.09
N GLU A 742 -11.81 23.67 -21.34
CA GLU A 742 -11.31 22.94 -22.53
C GLU A 742 -9.79 23.07 -22.73
N GLN A 743 -9.17 24.09 -22.11
CA GLN A 743 -7.73 24.36 -22.15
C GLN A 743 -7.18 24.36 -20.72
N PRO A 744 -7.08 23.18 -20.08
CA PRO A 744 -6.74 23.06 -18.66
C PRO A 744 -5.35 23.64 -18.32
N LEU A 745 -4.38 23.52 -19.24
CA LEU A 745 -3.04 24.06 -19.06
C LEU A 745 -3.03 25.60 -19.08
N ASP A 746 -3.77 26.23 -19.99
CA ASP A 746 -3.89 27.70 -20.04
C ASP A 746 -4.51 28.24 -18.73
N THR A 747 -5.53 27.55 -18.22
CA THR A 747 -6.15 27.90 -16.93
C THR A 747 -5.16 27.74 -15.79
N LEU A 748 -4.44 26.62 -15.72
CA LEU A 748 -3.45 26.36 -14.69
C LEU A 748 -2.34 27.43 -14.72
N ASP A 749 -1.78 27.74 -15.88
CA ASP A 749 -0.72 28.73 -16.03
C ASP A 749 -1.18 30.12 -15.57
N ALA A 750 -2.41 30.52 -15.90
CA ALA A 750 -2.98 31.77 -15.42
C ALA A 750 -3.10 31.81 -13.89
N VAL A 751 -3.53 30.70 -13.27
CA VAL A 751 -3.62 30.56 -11.80
C VAL A 751 -2.23 30.62 -11.17
N ILE A 752 -1.25 29.88 -11.72
CA ILE A 752 0.14 29.89 -11.24
C ILE A 752 0.70 31.32 -11.26
N GLN A 753 0.59 32.02 -12.39
CA GLN A 753 1.11 33.39 -12.52
C GLN A 753 0.47 34.34 -11.51
N GLN A 754 -0.84 34.25 -11.31
CA GLN A 754 -1.54 35.08 -10.34
C GLN A 754 -1.11 34.78 -8.90
N ILE A 755 -1.05 33.50 -8.52
CA ILE A 755 -0.69 33.07 -7.17
C ILE A 755 0.78 33.37 -6.86
N MET A 756 1.69 33.03 -7.77
CA MET A 756 3.12 33.24 -7.56
C MET A 756 3.49 34.73 -7.61
N GLY A 757 2.72 35.56 -8.33
CA GLY A 757 2.86 37.00 -8.32
C GLY A 757 2.64 37.68 -6.96
N PHE A 758 2.05 36.99 -5.97
CA PHE A 758 1.97 37.51 -4.59
C PHE A 758 3.28 37.35 -3.79
N PHE A 759 4.21 36.50 -4.26
CA PHE A 759 5.45 36.15 -3.55
C PHE A 759 6.72 36.67 -4.22
N GLN A 760 6.59 37.28 -5.39
CA GLN A 760 7.62 38.06 -6.06
C GLN A 760 7.63 39.50 -5.53
#